data_AF-A2EEJ5-F1
#
_entry.id   AF-A2EEJ5-F1
#
_cell.length_a   1.000
_cell.length_b   1.000
_cell.length_c   1.000
_cell.angle_alpha   90.00
_cell.angle_beta   90.00
_cell.angle_gamma   90.00
#
_symmetry.space_group_name_H-M   'P 1'
#
loop_
_entity.id
_entity.type
_entity.pdbx_description
1 polymer ?
#
loop_
_entity_poly.entity_id
_entity_poly.type
_entity_poly.pdbx_seq_one_letter_code
_entity_poly.pdbx_strand_id
1 'polypeptide(L)'
;MTLLSDSCYTGNQLKSITDRYADIIIKAEAEIICGESANVYCANGVTNILKTFSFQSGSKLREIQQFSFYNCIALLSIDLSSCSLLTTIGNQAFSGCTNVTTLKLPDSVQSIGEKCFQKLKITSVNYPPLIKIANQQSFSDITTLTTINFPSNTQLATISSNAFSGCGLTSFTIPKTVTEFNGLAFSQISTLKTIHVDPANAKYASTGTAVYSPNNMIIYYVASDSGSEFTIPDTVQYIWQAAFFSSKCTSVTIPSGVKEIKNYCFATSSIQSLVIPDSCTAIGTQAFYGCKSLSSITLSKNIKSIPDYCFFQTNLAEIRIPDSVTYIGSSALAYCANLVNVYLPINISLGGSVFGSSPKINLIFNGDSIKLNDQYILIDKDETTISQFFGTDAIIYLPSTVRSIKSQAFTGKNMIQKLICNSTSSIEEIGEYAFSGCYTLVSIPNFPNLKTIGKYAFYMTALKDRFSFGSQLTSLNESCFYGCKAITSVSFSSSSPLSIGDSCFMECSNLVSVSFPTSTTFTLGSSAFENDVSLNAVYLPLSMLLMGARCFFNTGLTSVTFENSKINSAEIPSQWFSDCSKLTAFEIPTNAARLGVECLKNTSITSITIPDSLITLSMHCFLDCQNLEEITIHDESKLSEIEYGVFAGCLRFRNISQFTSVNFLTENGILYSSDRTKLIVYPPASPNKYVAISDKVRTIKQSTFIGCVNIESIMIPDNSVTSIKNNAFEGCSNLKVFNIPKCVNSIGENAFLGCNSLSCGILYENKTKQFKLALINAGINARALEACHEITCKVRNSRSSMSFFYHVFILMYL
;
A
#
# COMPACT_ATOMS: atom_id res chain seq x y z
N MET A 1 31.83 21.00 1.65
CA MET A 1 30.61 20.56 2.36
C MET A 1 30.16 21.66 3.31
N THR A 2 28.86 21.83 3.48
CA THR A 2 28.23 22.89 4.28
C THR A 2 27.49 22.28 5.47
N LEU A 3 27.69 22.82 6.68
CA LEU A 3 26.96 22.36 7.87
C LEU A 3 25.47 22.67 7.75
N LEU A 4 24.63 21.67 8.02
CA LEU A 4 23.17 21.83 8.03
C LEU A 4 22.71 22.79 9.14
N SER A 5 21.73 23.62 8.79
CA SER A 5 21.05 24.55 9.69
C SER A 5 20.27 23.82 10.80
N ASP A 6 20.09 24.46 11.96
CA ASP A 6 19.25 23.94 13.05
C ASP A 6 17.81 23.67 12.62
N SER A 7 17.29 24.37 11.60
CA SER A 7 15.94 24.15 11.05
C SER A 7 15.74 22.78 10.42
N CYS A 8 16.81 22.05 10.09
CA CYS A 8 16.70 20.68 9.60
C CYS A 8 16.39 19.66 10.71
N TYR A 9 16.52 20.08 11.98
CA TYR A 9 16.50 19.19 13.15
C TYR A 9 15.27 19.43 14.05
N THR A 10 14.86 18.39 14.76
CA THR A 10 13.93 18.47 15.90
C THR A 10 14.52 17.68 17.05
N GLY A 11 15.10 18.39 18.03
CA GLY A 11 15.98 17.77 19.01
C GLY A 11 17.16 17.08 18.32
N ASN A 12 17.39 15.81 18.64
CA ASN A 12 18.48 15.01 18.07
C ASN A 12 18.08 14.28 16.77
N GLN A 13 16.96 14.63 16.14
CA GLN A 13 16.46 13.98 14.93
C GLN A 13 16.63 14.89 13.72
N LEU A 14 17.26 14.39 12.64
CA LEU A 14 17.28 15.06 11.34
C LEU A 14 15.96 14.74 10.61
N LYS A 15 15.03 15.70 10.60
CA LYS A 15 13.67 15.52 10.09
C LYS A 15 13.54 15.80 8.60
N SER A 16 14.17 16.88 8.13
CA SER A 16 14.17 17.25 6.71
C SER A 16 15.43 18.02 6.35
N ILE A 17 15.94 17.81 5.14
CA ILE A 17 17.03 18.62 4.57
C ILE A 17 16.39 19.72 3.74
N THR A 18 16.16 20.88 4.36
CA THR A 18 15.61 22.07 3.68
C THR A 18 16.70 22.90 3.01
N ASP A 19 17.94 22.78 3.49
CA ASP A 19 19.11 23.43 2.94
C ASP A 19 19.49 22.81 1.59
N ARG A 20 19.31 23.56 0.49
CA ARG A 20 19.56 23.12 -0.90
C ARG A 20 21.05 23.13 -1.28
N TYR A 21 21.90 22.52 -0.47
CA TYR A 21 23.32 22.35 -0.79
C TYR A 21 23.58 20.99 -1.43
N ALA A 22 24.53 20.95 -2.38
CA ALA A 22 24.95 19.71 -3.01
C ALA A 22 25.80 18.83 -2.08
N ASP A 23 26.55 19.43 -1.15
CA ASP A 23 27.47 18.73 -0.27
C ASP A 23 27.26 19.18 1.17
N ILE A 24 26.76 18.30 2.04
CA ILE A 24 26.33 18.66 3.41
C ILE A 24 27.16 18.00 4.52
N ILE A 25 27.15 18.60 5.69
CA ILE A 25 27.66 18.03 6.95
C ILE A 25 26.49 17.96 7.93
N ILE A 26 26.23 16.76 8.45
CA ILE A 26 25.22 16.46 9.48
C ILE A 26 25.85 16.64 10.87
N LYS A 27 25.12 17.28 11.78
CA LYS A 27 25.56 17.52 13.16
C LYS A 27 25.89 16.24 13.93
N ALA A 28 26.87 16.33 14.83
CA ALA A 28 27.31 15.18 15.63
C ALA A 28 26.20 14.68 16.57
N GLU A 29 25.33 15.58 17.03
CA GLU A 29 24.22 15.29 17.95
C GLU A 29 23.06 14.55 17.29
N ALA A 30 23.04 14.44 15.96
CA ALA A 30 22.00 13.72 15.24
C ALA A 30 22.06 12.22 15.56
N GLU A 31 21.04 11.71 16.25
CA GLU A 31 20.91 10.30 16.62
C GLU A 31 20.06 9.52 15.62
N ILE A 32 19.12 10.19 14.92
CA ILE A 32 18.18 9.56 13.98
C ILE A 32 18.07 10.41 12.71
N ILE A 33 18.10 9.77 11.54
CA ILE A 33 17.68 10.38 10.26
C ILE A 33 16.31 9.84 9.88
N CYS A 34 15.31 10.73 9.82
CA CYS A 34 13.91 10.33 9.75
C CYS A 34 13.40 9.98 8.36
N GLY A 35 12.44 9.06 8.33
CA GLY A 35 11.63 8.77 7.16
C GLY A 35 10.50 7.81 7.48
N GLU A 36 9.34 8.08 6.90
CA GLU A 36 8.06 7.45 7.23
C GLU A 36 7.45 6.74 6.03
N SER A 37 7.53 7.35 4.85
CA SER A 37 6.99 6.77 3.62
C SER A 37 7.75 7.28 2.39
N ALA A 38 7.44 6.73 1.22
CA ALA A 38 7.98 7.20 -0.06
C ALA A 38 7.61 8.67 -0.38
N ASN A 39 6.68 9.28 0.36
CA ASN A 39 6.27 10.68 0.20
C ASN A 39 6.76 11.58 1.35
N VAL A 40 7.12 11.00 2.50
CA VAL A 40 7.50 11.74 3.72
C VAL A 40 8.81 11.18 4.26
N TYR A 41 9.92 11.82 3.90
CA TYR A 41 11.27 11.42 4.28
C TYR A 41 12.27 12.59 4.24
N CYS A 42 13.39 12.42 4.95
CA CYS A 42 14.36 13.48 5.20
C CYS A 42 14.88 14.19 3.94
N ALA A 43 15.29 13.44 2.91
CA ALA A 43 15.92 14.00 1.71
C ALA A 43 14.96 14.37 0.57
N ASN A 44 13.63 14.30 0.76
CA ASN A 44 12.64 14.45 -0.32
C ASN A 44 12.81 15.74 -1.14
N GLY A 45 13.16 16.85 -0.49
CA GLY A 45 13.35 18.15 -1.15
C GLY A 45 14.69 18.34 -1.90
N VAL A 46 15.63 17.39 -1.79
CA VAL A 46 17.01 17.53 -2.28
C VAL A 46 17.51 16.33 -3.10
N THR A 47 16.62 15.43 -3.50
CA THR A 47 16.94 14.19 -4.25
C THR A 47 17.78 14.41 -5.53
N ASN A 48 17.53 15.53 -6.23
CA ASN A 48 18.22 15.92 -7.46
C ASN A 48 19.41 16.87 -7.23
N ILE A 49 19.72 17.21 -5.98
CA ILE A 49 20.71 18.23 -5.62
C ILE A 49 21.83 17.62 -4.78
N LEU A 50 21.48 16.82 -3.77
CA LEU A 50 22.40 16.25 -2.80
C LEU A 50 23.34 15.25 -3.48
N LYS A 51 24.60 15.64 -3.65
CA LYS A 51 25.69 14.83 -4.23
C LYS A 51 26.46 14.06 -3.16
N THR A 52 26.73 14.68 -2.02
CA THR A 52 27.46 14.05 -0.91
C THR A 52 26.96 14.51 0.45
N PHE A 53 27.15 13.68 1.47
CA PHE A 53 26.97 14.07 2.86
C PHE A 53 28.10 13.48 3.72
N SER A 54 28.34 14.11 4.87
CA SER A 54 29.26 13.63 5.90
C SER A 54 28.71 13.97 7.29
N PHE A 55 29.43 13.58 8.35
CA PHE A 55 29.07 13.90 9.73
C PHE A 55 30.18 14.71 10.39
N GLN A 56 29.80 15.59 11.32
CA GLN A 56 30.75 16.16 12.25
C GLN A 56 31.43 15.05 13.08
N SER A 57 32.67 15.30 13.50
CA SER A 57 33.44 14.36 14.32
C SER A 57 32.66 13.97 15.59
N GLY A 58 32.67 12.68 15.94
CA GLY A 58 31.94 12.16 17.10
C GLY A 58 30.44 11.96 16.86
N SER A 59 30.04 11.60 15.64
CA SER A 59 28.64 11.30 15.29
C SER A 59 27.97 10.36 16.29
N LYS A 60 26.79 10.77 16.78
CA LYS A 60 25.93 10.00 17.68
C LYS A 60 24.84 9.20 16.94
N LEU A 61 24.93 9.11 15.61
CA LEU A 61 23.91 8.46 14.79
C LEU A 61 23.72 6.99 15.21
N ARG A 62 22.48 6.61 15.51
CA ARG A 62 22.07 5.26 15.90
C ARG A 62 21.18 4.59 14.85
N GLU A 63 20.40 5.40 14.14
CA GLU A 63 19.36 4.89 13.23
C GLU A 63 19.19 5.77 11.99
N ILE A 64 19.09 5.12 10.83
CA ILE A 64 18.57 5.72 9.60
C ILE A 64 17.22 5.03 9.34
N GLN A 65 16.13 5.78 9.35
CA GLN A 65 14.79 5.25 9.16
C GLN A 65 14.50 4.89 7.70
N GLN A 66 13.33 4.31 7.47
CA GLN A 66 12.90 3.91 6.13
C GLN A 66 12.76 5.12 5.20
N PHE A 67 13.05 4.93 3.92
CA PHE A 67 13.00 5.98 2.88
C PHE A 67 13.87 7.24 3.10
N SER A 68 14.67 7.36 4.16
CA SER A 68 15.35 8.63 4.53
C SER A 68 16.11 9.34 3.40
N PHE A 69 16.72 8.59 2.48
CA PHE A 69 17.39 9.06 1.26
C PHE A 69 16.82 8.43 -0.01
N TYR A 70 15.54 8.05 0.00
CA TYR A 70 14.87 7.41 -1.14
C TYR A 70 15.00 8.25 -2.42
N ASN A 71 15.32 7.60 -3.54
CA ASN A 71 15.50 8.23 -4.86
C ASN A 71 16.40 9.47 -4.86
N CYS A 72 17.44 9.54 -4.00
CA CYS A 72 18.46 10.58 -4.10
C CYS A 72 19.37 10.34 -5.30
N ILE A 73 18.87 10.58 -6.51
CA ILE A 73 19.54 10.24 -7.77
C ILE A 73 20.82 11.06 -8.00
N ALA A 74 20.97 12.23 -7.36
CA ALA A 74 22.20 13.02 -7.45
C ALA A 74 23.33 12.49 -6.55
N LEU A 75 23.01 11.63 -5.58
CA LEU A 75 23.96 11.14 -4.58
C LEU A 75 25.02 10.25 -5.24
N LEU A 76 26.29 10.56 -4.97
CA LEU A 76 27.45 9.88 -5.57
C LEU A 76 28.12 8.89 -4.62
N SER A 77 27.99 9.10 -3.31
CA SER A 77 28.63 8.27 -2.29
C SER A 77 27.81 8.21 -1.00
N ILE A 78 27.81 7.04 -0.37
CA ILE A 78 27.30 6.82 0.98
C ILE A 78 28.49 6.42 1.85
N ASP A 79 28.98 7.33 2.67
CA ASP A 79 30.06 7.05 3.63
C ASP A 79 29.54 7.18 5.06
N LEU A 80 29.29 6.02 5.70
CA LEU A 80 28.82 5.92 7.08
C LEU A 80 29.94 5.41 8.01
N SER A 81 31.19 5.33 7.56
CA SER A 81 32.26 4.69 8.34
C SER A 81 32.57 5.41 9.65
N SER A 82 32.26 6.71 9.75
CA SER A 82 32.43 7.50 10.97
C SER A 82 31.31 7.33 12.01
N CYS A 83 30.22 6.64 11.67
CA CYS A 83 29.04 6.48 12.53
C CYS A 83 29.12 5.21 13.36
N SER A 84 30.07 5.15 14.30
CA SER A 84 30.36 3.94 15.11
C SER A 84 29.24 3.50 16.07
N LEU A 85 28.18 4.30 16.21
CA LEU A 85 27.00 3.98 17.02
C LEU A 85 25.79 3.56 16.17
N LEU A 86 25.90 3.57 14.84
CA LEU A 86 24.81 3.25 13.93
C LEU A 86 24.54 1.75 14.00
N THR A 87 23.33 1.37 14.42
CA THR A 87 22.92 -0.03 14.54
C THR A 87 21.93 -0.45 13.46
N THR A 88 21.11 0.48 12.96
CA THR A 88 19.97 0.15 12.08
C THR A 88 19.88 1.08 10.88
N ILE A 89 19.69 0.49 9.70
CA ILE A 89 19.34 1.20 8.46
C ILE A 89 18.02 0.62 7.93
N GLY A 90 16.99 1.44 7.83
CA GLY A 90 15.62 1.03 7.55
C GLY A 90 15.33 0.63 6.10
N ASN A 91 14.09 0.18 5.87
CA ASN A 91 13.62 -0.27 4.57
C ASN A 91 13.72 0.84 3.53
N GLN A 92 14.21 0.52 2.32
CA GLN A 92 14.33 1.45 1.20
C GLN A 92 15.09 2.77 1.50
N ALA A 93 15.88 2.83 2.58
CA ALA A 93 16.53 4.06 3.05
C ALA A 93 17.39 4.74 1.97
N PHE A 94 18.05 3.96 1.10
CA PHE A 94 18.85 4.45 -0.03
C PHE A 94 18.40 3.81 -1.37
N SER A 95 17.16 3.33 -1.44
CA SER A 95 16.63 2.70 -2.65
C SER A 95 16.52 3.73 -3.77
N GLY A 96 17.01 3.40 -4.97
CA GLY A 96 16.94 4.28 -6.13
C GLY A 96 18.00 5.38 -6.16
N CYS A 97 19.02 5.34 -5.31
CA CYS A 97 20.19 6.24 -5.39
C CYS A 97 21.13 5.82 -6.55
N THR A 98 20.65 5.96 -7.78
CA THR A 98 21.20 5.33 -9.00
C THR A 98 22.56 5.84 -9.46
N ASN A 99 23.16 6.82 -8.80
CA ASN A 99 24.50 7.32 -9.12
C ASN A 99 25.53 7.06 -8.02
N VAL A 100 25.15 6.37 -6.94
CA VAL A 100 26.07 6.02 -5.87
C VAL A 100 27.03 4.94 -6.34
N THR A 101 28.32 5.27 -6.39
CA THR A 101 29.40 4.34 -6.77
C THR A 101 30.21 3.86 -5.58
N THR A 102 30.06 4.50 -4.41
CA THR A 102 30.80 4.19 -3.18
C THR A 102 29.84 3.97 -2.02
N LEU A 103 29.96 2.84 -1.32
CA LEU A 103 29.25 2.53 -0.08
C LEU A 103 30.24 2.07 0.99
N LYS A 104 30.28 2.76 2.13
CA LYS A 104 31.02 2.35 3.32
C LYS A 104 30.09 2.27 4.52
N LEU A 105 30.05 1.10 5.14
CA LEU A 105 29.23 0.81 6.32
C LEU A 105 30.14 0.61 7.55
N PRO A 106 29.76 1.08 8.75
CA PRO A 106 30.49 0.83 9.97
C PRO A 106 30.20 -0.56 10.53
N ASP A 107 31.14 -1.11 11.31
CA ASP A 107 31.02 -2.45 11.90
C ASP A 107 29.87 -2.58 12.92
N SER A 108 29.39 -1.45 13.45
CA SER A 108 28.32 -1.38 14.44
C SER A 108 26.94 -1.72 13.90
N VAL A 109 26.76 -1.76 12.57
CA VAL A 109 25.46 -2.03 11.94
C VAL A 109 25.03 -3.47 12.23
N GLN A 110 23.84 -3.62 12.81
CA GLN A 110 23.22 -4.89 13.19
C GLN A 110 22.06 -5.27 12.25
N SER A 111 21.46 -4.28 11.58
CA SER A 111 20.31 -4.50 10.67
C SER A 111 20.33 -3.57 9.46
N ILE A 112 20.05 -4.15 8.28
CA ILE A 112 19.80 -3.47 7.01
C ILE A 112 18.40 -3.89 6.53
N GLY A 113 17.51 -2.93 6.32
CA GLY A 113 16.14 -3.17 5.90
C GLY A 113 15.99 -3.69 4.46
N GLU A 114 14.77 -4.10 4.13
CA GLU A 114 14.40 -4.57 2.80
C GLU A 114 14.61 -3.48 1.74
N LYS A 115 15.12 -3.87 0.56
CA LYS A 115 15.39 -2.95 -0.57
C LYS A 115 16.27 -1.75 -0.23
N CYS A 116 16.99 -1.77 0.90
CA CYS A 116 17.71 -0.60 1.42
C CYS A 116 18.68 0.02 0.41
N PHE A 117 19.47 -0.81 -0.28
CA PHE A 117 20.45 -0.38 -1.27
C PHE A 117 20.07 -0.80 -2.69
N GLN A 118 18.77 -0.84 -3.01
CA GLN A 118 18.32 -1.23 -4.34
C GLN A 118 18.77 -0.23 -5.43
N LYS A 119 19.21 -0.72 -6.59
CA LYS A 119 19.61 0.08 -7.78
C LYS A 119 20.80 1.03 -7.58
N LEU A 120 21.69 0.78 -6.63
CA LEU A 120 22.98 1.50 -6.59
C LEU A 120 23.87 1.14 -7.80
N LYS A 121 25.03 1.80 -7.93
CA LYS A 121 26.08 1.49 -8.91
C LYS A 121 27.42 1.14 -8.26
N ILE A 122 27.39 0.57 -7.05
CA ILE A 122 28.59 0.11 -6.36
C ILE A 122 29.15 -1.16 -7.01
N THR A 123 30.46 -1.34 -6.94
CA THR A 123 31.14 -2.55 -7.47
C THR A 123 31.46 -3.58 -6.40
N SER A 124 31.63 -3.14 -5.15
CA SER A 124 31.90 -4.00 -4.00
C SER A 124 31.28 -3.46 -2.72
N VAL A 125 31.01 -4.33 -1.75
CA VAL A 125 30.61 -3.94 -0.39
C VAL A 125 31.32 -4.79 0.66
N ASN A 126 31.79 -4.15 1.74
CA ASN A 126 32.22 -4.82 2.95
C ASN A 126 31.00 -4.98 3.86
N TYR A 127 30.61 -6.23 4.10
CA TYR A 127 29.39 -6.55 4.83
C TYR A 127 29.62 -6.43 6.34
N PRO A 128 28.79 -5.66 7.08
CA PRO A 128 28.99 -5.47 8.52
C PRO A 128 28.96 -6.80 9.32
N PRO A 129 29.87 -7.00 10.30
CA PRO A 129 30.05 -8.28 10.98
C PRO A 129 28.88 -8.66 11.88
N LEU A 130 28.14 -7.69 12.43
CA LEU A 130 27.08 -7.95 13.42
C LEU A 130 25.72 -8.30 12.78
N ILE A 131 25.58 -8.20 11.46
CA ILE A 131 24.34 -8.53 10.77
C ILE A 131 24.13 -10.04 10.76
N LYS A 132 22.98 -10.46 11.30
CA LYS A 132 22.57 -11.88 11.37
C LYS A 132 21.77 -12.35 10.17
N ILE A 133 21.04 -11.45 9.52
CA ILE A 133 20.14 -11.76 8.40
C ILE A 133 20.43 -10.81 7.24
N ALA A 134 20.77 -11.36 6.08
CA ALA A 134 20.75 -10.61 4.83
C ALA A 134 19.30 -10.55 4.34
N ASN A 135 18.61 -9.45 4.67
CA ASN A 135 17.18 -9.27 4.40
C ASN A 135 16.86 -9.28 2.90
N GLN A 136 15.60 -9.61 2.60
CA GLN A 136 15.06 -9.67 1.26
C GLN A 136 15.37 -8.38 0.48
N GLN A 137 15.96 -8.54 -0.70
CA GLN A 137 16.27 -7.44 -1.62
C GLN A 137 17.18 -6.33 -1.07
N SER A 138 17.84 -6.52 0.09
CA SER A 138 18.72 -5.52 0.72
C SER A 138 19.77 -4.96 -0.25
N PHE A 139 20.33 -5.81 -1.12
CA PHE A 139 21.18 -5.44 -2.24
C PHE A 139 20.60 -6.04 -3.54
N SER A 140 19.62 -5.37 -4.15
CA SER A 140 19.00 -5.87 -5.40
C SER A 140 19.10 -4.88 -6.55
N ASP A 141 19.10 -5.41 -7.77
CA ASP A 141 19.24 -4.67 -9.03
C ASP A 141 20.52 -3.81 -9.11
N ILE A 142 21.58 -4.23 -8.43
CA ILE A 142 22.91 -3.60 -8.47
C ILE A 142 23.76 -4.36 -9.50
N THR A 143 23.49 -4.15 -10.78
CA THR A 143 24.14 -4.91 -11.88
C THR A 143 25.66 -4.74 -11.95
N THR A 144 26.20 -3.72 -11.28
CA THR A 144 27.64 -3.45 -11.16
C THR A 144 28.30 -4.16 -9.97
N LEU A 145 27.54 -4.68 -9.00
CA LEU A 145 28.09 -5.31 -7.80
C LEU A 145 28.66 -6.68 -8.13
N THR A 146 29.98 -6.78 -8.20
CA THR A 146 30.70 -8.02 -8.55
C THR A 146 31.19 -8.78 -7.33
N THR A 147 31.33 -8.12 -6.18
CA THR A 147 32.01 -8.69 -5.00
C THR A 147 31.36 -8.27 -3.68
N ILE A 148 31.17 -9.22 -2.77
CA ILE A 148 30.75 -8.98 -1.38
C ILE A 148 31.79 -9.58 -0.46
N ASN A 149 32.35 -8.76 0.44
CA ASN A 149 33.38 -9.18 1.37
C ASN A 149 32.78 -9.38 2.76
N PHE A 150 32.91 -10.58 3.31
CA PHE A 150 32.52 -10.89 4.69
C PHE A 150 33.77 -10.91 5.59
N PRO A 151 33.79 -10.17 6.70
CA PRO A 151 34.88 -10.24 7.66
C PRO A 151 34.85 -11.58 8.43
N SER A 152 35.99 -12.00 8.98
CA SER A 152 36.16 -13.31 9.64
C SER A 152 35.31 -13.50 10.91
N ASN A 153 34.88 -12.40 11.53
CA ASN A 153 34.01 -12.33 12.69
C ASN A 153 32.52 -12.10 12.32
N THR A 154 32.14 -12.29 11.06
CA THR A 154 30.73 -12.18 10.63
C THR A 154 29.82 -13.09 11.44
N GLN A 155 28.61 -12.60 11.75
CA GLN A 155 27.54 -13.31 12.45
C GLN A 155 26.39 -13.70 11.52
N LEU A 156 26.59 -13.59 10.20
CA LEU A 156 25.54 -13.85 9.21
C LEU A 156 25.07 -15.30 9.30
N ALA A 157 23.83 -15.51 9.75
CA ALA A 157 23.21 -16.82 9.91
C ALA A 157 22.26 -17.15 8.76
N THR A 158 21.54 -16.16 8.24
CA THR A 158 20.50 -16.35 7.22
C THR A 158 20.72 -15.45 6.02
N ILE A 159 20.62 -16.02 4.82
CA ILE A 159 20.53 -15.27 3.56
C ILE A 159 19.11 -15.45 3.01
N SER A 160 18.29 -14.41 3.12
CA SER A 160 16.89 -14.45 2.70
C SER A 160 16.75 -14.56 1.18
N SER A 161 15.58 -15.03 0.73
CA SER A 161 15.21 -15.02 -0.69
C SER A 161 15.40 -13.62 -1.29
N ASN A 162 15.94 -13.56 -2.50
CA ASN A 162 16.22 -12.34 -3.24
C ASN A 162 17.17 -11.33 -2.56
N ALA A 163 17.93 -11.72 -1.52
CA ALA A 163 18.85 -10.81 -0.83
C ALA A 163 19.82 -10.09 -1.78
N PHE A 164 20.30 -10.80 -2.81
CA PHE A 164 21.26 -10.31 -3.81
C PHE A 164 20.67 -10.27 -5.24
N SER A 165 19.34 -10.24 -5.37
CA SER A 165 18.66 -10.42 -6.66
C SER A 165 19.12 -9.43 -7.73
N GLY A 166 19.42 -9.90 -8.94
CA GLY A 166 19.80 -9.04 -10.07
C GLY A 166 21.18 -8.35 -9.93
N CYS A 167 22.01 -8.75 -8.97
CA CYS A 167 23.38 -8.25 -8.86
C CYS A 167 24.31 -8.83 -9.95
N GLY A 168 25.42 -8.13 -10.22
CA GLY A 168 26.47 -8.55 -11.16
C GLY A 168 27.51 -9.51 -10.60
N LEU A 169 27.16 -10.31 -9.58
CA LEU A 169 28.13 -11.17 -8.88
C LEU A 169 28.70 -12.22 -9.84
N THR A 170 30.03 -12.37 -9.84
CA THR A 170 30.73 -13.42 -10.61
C THR A 170 31.18 -14.59 -9.74
N SER A 171 31.40 -14.32 -8.45
CA SER A 171 31.72 -15.31 -7.42
C SER A 171 31.05 -14.93 -6.10
N PHE A 172 30.67 -15.92 -5.29
CA PHE A 172 30.16 -15.69 -3.94
C PHE A 172 30.72 -16.72 -2.95
N THR A 173 31.05 -16.29 -1.73
CA THR A 173 31.48 -17.20 -0.65
C THR A 173 30.44 -17.18 0.46
N ILE A 174 29.88 -18.36 0.77
CA ILE A 174 28.98 -18.56 1.91
C ILE A 174 29.83 -18.67 3.19
N PRO A 175 29.68 -17.75 4.17
CA PRO A 175 30.45 -17.79 5.41
C PRO A 175 30.17 -19.02 6.28
N LYS A 176 31.11 -19.37 7.16
CA LYS A 176 30.98 -20.50 8.12
C LYS A 176 29.76 -20.42 9.03
N THR A 177 29.25 -19.21 9.28
CA THR A 177 28.12 -18.94 10.19
C THR A 177 26.76 -19.14 9.54
N VAL A 178 26.67 -19.21 8.20
CA VAL A 178 25.39 -19.33 7.50
C VAL A 178 24.81 -20.71 7.72
N THR A 179 23.63 -20.76 8.30
CA THR A 179 22.85 -21.97 8.57
C THR A 179 21.58 -22.01 7.72
N GLU A 180 21.20 -20.95 7.01
CA GLU A 180 19.98 -20.94 6.20
C GLU A 180 20.11 -20.09 4.94
N PHE A 181 19.90 -20.72 3.78
CA PHE A 181 19.64 -20.03 2.51
C PHE A 181 18.93 -20.99 1.53
N ASN A 182 18.36 -20.44 0.46
CA ASN A 182 17.88 -21.21 -0.70
C ASN A 182 18.31 -20.51 -2.01
N GLY A 183 18.14 -21.17 -3.16
CA GLY A 183 18.62 -20.64 -4.43
C GLY A 183 18.01 -19.29 -4.87
N LEU A 184 16.85 -18.89 -4.31
CA LEU A 184 16.25 -17.58 -4.61
C LEU A 184 17.08 -16.42 -4.06
N ALA A 185 18.00 -16.65 -3.11
CA ALA A 185 18.92 -15.61 -2.62
C ALA A 185 19.68 -14.91 -3.77
N PHE A 186 19.94 -15.65 -4.85
CA PHE A 186 20.69 -15.24 -6.05
C PHE A 186 19.80 -15.12 -7.29
N SER A 187 18.48 -14.94 -7.11
CA SER A 187 17.52 -14.77 -8.20
C SER A 187 17.96 -13.72 -9.22
N GLN A 188 17.76 -13.97 -10.51
CA GLN A 188 18.11 -13.05 -11.60
C GLN A 188 19.58 -12.64 -11.69
N ILE A 189 20.50 -13.25 -10.91
CA ILE A 189 21.93 -13.11 -11.16
C ILE A 189 22.27 -14.03 -12.32
N SER A 190 22.70 -13.48 -13.46
CA SER A 190 23.04 -14.26 -14.67
C SER A 190 24.55 -14.44 -14.88
N THR A 191 25.37 -13.87 -14.00
CA THR A 191 26.83 -13.77 -14.14
C THR A 191 27.61 -14.65 -13.18
N LEU A 192 26.94 -15.35 -12.26
CA LEU A 192 27.61 -16.06 -11.18
C LEU A 192 28.22 -17.35 -11.72
N LYS A 193 29.55 -17.41 -11.78
CA LYS A 193 30.31 -18.54 -12.31
C LYS A 193 30.73 -19.51 -11.22
N THR A 194 31.11 -18.98 -10.06
CA THR A 194 31.57 -19.79 -8.93
C THR A 194 30.82 -19.47 -7.64
N ILE A 195 30.64 -20.49 -6.82
CA ILE A 195 30.14 -20.36 -5.46
C ILE A 195 30.94 -21.27 -4.55
N HIS A 196 31.48 -20.68 -3.48
CA HIS A 196 32.30 -21.35 -2.50
C HIS A 196 31.60 -21.35 -1.15
N VAL A 197 31.86 -22.37 -0.34
CA VAL A 197 31.48 -22.39 1.07
C VAL A 197 32.76 -22.39 1.90
N ASP A 198 32.77 -21.59 2.96
CA ASP A 198 33.85 -21.60 3.96
C ASP A 198 34.04 -23.04 4.49
N PRO A 199 35.27 -23.59 4.49
CA PRO A 199 35.53 -24.95 4.95
C PRO A 199 35.09 -25.24 6.39
N ALA A 200 34.93 -24.21 7.24
CA ALA A 200 34.43 -24.34 8.60
C ALA A 200 32.88 -24.32 8.70
N ASN A 201 32.15 -24.20 7.58
CA ASN A 201 30.70 -24.27 7.58
C ASN A 201 30.23 -25.70 7.89
N ALA A 202 29.44 -25.87 8.96
CA ALA A 202 28.97 -27.19 9.39
C ALA A 202 27.79 -27.75 8.56
N LYS A 203 27.12 -26.91 7.78
CA LYS A 203 25.87 -27.27 7.07
C LYS A 203 26.03 -27.38 5.56
N TYR A 204 26.98 -26.69 4.97
CA TYR A 204 27.15 -26.62 3.53
C TYR A 204 28.58 -26.97 3.12
N ALA A 205 28.72 -27.50 1.92
CA ALA A 205 30.00 -27.73 1.24
C ALA A 205 29.88 -27.27 -0.22
N SER A 206 30.99 -26.99 -0.90
CA SER A 206 30.97 -26.58 -2.30
C SER A 206 31.99 -27.33 -3.15
N THR A 207 31.68 -27.54 -4.43
CA THR A 207 32.62 -28.03 -5.45
C THR A 207 33.22 -26.90 -6.31
N GLY A 208 32.90 -25.64 -5.98
CA GLY A 208 33.31 -24.44 -6.71
C GLY A 208 32.23 -23.86 -7.61
N THR A 209 31.33 -24.67 -8.17
CA THR A 209 30.19 -24.21 -8.99
C THR A 209 28.84 -24.51 -8.38
N ALA A 210 28.78 -25.35 -7.35
CA ALA A 210 27.56 -25.74 -6.67
C ALA A 210 27.76 -25.92 -5.16
N VAL A 211 26.67 -25.78 -4.41
CA VAL A 211 26.58 -25.94 -2.96
C VAL A 211 25.77 -27.17 -2.62
N TYR A 212 26.30 -27.99 -1.71
CA TYR A 212 25.77 -29.26 -1.27
C TYR A 212 25.64 -29.32 0.25
N SER A 213 24.94 -30.33 0.77
CA SER A 213 25.11 -30.78 2.15
C SER A 213 26.49 -31.44 2.35
N PRO A 214 27.04 -31.55 3.58
CA PRO A 214 28.40 -32.06 3.81
C PRO A 214 28.56 -33.53 3.42
N ASN A 215 27.46 -34.28 3.37
CA ASN A 215 27.39 -35.67 2.92
C ASN A 215 26.99 -35.82 1.44
N ASN A 216 26.92 -34.72 0.67
CA ASN A 216 26.55 -34.68 -0.75
C ASN A 216 25.19 -35.31 -1.10
N MET A 217 24.26 -35.41 -0.13
CA MET A 217 22.91 -35.94 -0.35
C MET A 217 21.92 -34.89 -0.86
N ILE A 218 22.20 -33.60 -0.63
CA ILE A 218 21.35 -32.48 -1.03
C ILE A 218 22.19 -31.53 -1.87
N ILE A 219 21.65 -31.08 -3.01
CA ILE A 219 22.19 -29.93 -3.74
C ILE A 219 21.29 -28.71 -3.45
N TYR A 220 21.89 -27.66 -2.90
CA TYR A 220 21.18 -26.44 -2.48
C TYR A 220 21.14 -25.36 -3.55
N TYR A 221 22.21 -25.25 -4.34
CA TYR A 221 22.34 -24.20 -5.35
C TYR A 221 23.44 -24.52 -6.36
N VAL A 222 23.23 -24.12 -7.60
CA VAL A 222 24.20 -24.14 -8.71
C VAL A 222 24.34 -22.73 -9.23
N ALA A 223 25.58 -22.28 -9.40
CA ALA A 223 25.90 -20.96 -9.94
C ALA A 223 25.23 -20.79 -11.32
N SER A 224 24.61 -19.63 -11.56
CA SER A 224 23.77 -19.43 -12.75
C SER A 224 24.52 -19.51 -14.08
N ASP A 225 25.82 -19.25 -14.08
CA ASP A 225 26.74 -19.33 -15.22
C ASP A 225 27.78 -20.45 -15.01
N SER A 226 27.35 -21.61 -14.50
CA SER A 226 28.20 -22.78 -14.23
C SER A 226 28.70 -23.55 -15.46
N GLY A 227 28.30 -23.14 -16.66
CA GLY A 227 28.55 -23.85 -17.92
C GLY A 227 27.26 -24.30 -18.63
N SER A 228 27.41 -24.91 -19.81
CA SER A 228 26.27 -25.41 -20.60
C SER A 228 25.72 -26.74 -20.09
N GLU A 229 26.54 -27.54 -19.41
CA GLU A 229 26.18 -28.87 -18.94
C GLU A 229 26.49 -29.01 -17.45
N PHE A 230 25.64 -29.75 -16.72
CA PHE A 230 25.87 -30.04 -15.31
C PHE A 230 25.45 -31.47 -14.97
N THR A 231 26.37 -32.25 -14.39
CA THR A 231 26.10 -33.61 -13.90
C THR A 231 25.96 -33.59 -12.40
N ILE A 232 24.78 -33.97 -11.90
CA ILE A 232 24.55 -34.09 -10.46
C ILE A 232 25.22 -35.40 -9.96
N PRO A 233 26.02 -35.36 -8.87
CA PRO A 233 26.67 -36.56 -8.34
C PRO A 233 25.70 -37.65 -7.87
N ASP A 234 26.06 -38.92 -8.05
CA ASP A 234 25.22 -40.09 -7.70
C ASP A 234 24.78 -40.17 -6.24
N THR A 235 25.49 -39.49 -5.33
CA THR A 235 25.15 -39.42 -3.90
C THR A 235 23.91 -38.57 -3.61
N VAL A 236 23.51 -37.69 -4.54
CA VAL A 236 22.42 -36.73 -4.34
C VAL A 236 21.07 -37.45 -4.35
N GLN A 237 20.28 -37.19 -3.32
CA GLN A 237 18.92 -37.69 -3.16
C GLN A 237 17.87 -36.57 -3.28
N TYR A 238 18.23 -35.31 -3.03
CA TYR A 238 17.30 -34.19 -3.04
C TYR A 238 17.88 -32.99 -3.80
N ILE A 239 17.10 -32.47 -4.74
CA ILE A 239 17.42 -31.21 -5.42
C ILE A 239 16.56 -30.11 -4.78
N TRP A 240 17.21 -29.22 -4.04
CA TRP A 240 16.53 -28.29 -3.14
C TRP A 240 15.84 -27.14 -3.87
N GLN A 241 15.09 -26.34 -3.10
CA GLN A 241 14.33 -25.22 -3.63
C GLN A 241 15.22 -24.24 -4.38
N ALA A 242 14.84 -23.93 -5.63
CA ALA A 242 15.53 -23.01 -6.52
C ALA A 242 17.00 -23.38 -6.83
N ALA A 243 17.40 -24.65 -6.71
CA ALA A 243 18.80 -25.06 -6.89
C ALA A 243 19.41 -24.68 -8.26
N PHE A 244 18.61 -24.70 -9.33
CA PHE A 244 18.99 -24.31 -10.69
C PHE A 244 18.20 -23.09 -11.18
N PHE A 245 17.69 -22.25 -10.27
CA PHE A 245 16.89 -21.08 -10.63
C PHE A 245 17.70 -20.11 -11.51
N SER A 246 17.13 -19.72 -12.65
CA SER A 246 17.80 -18.89 -13.67
C SER A 246 19.15 -19.44 -14.18
N SER A 247 19.40 -20.75 -14.04
CA SER A 247 20.62 -21.37 -14.55
C SER A 247 20.69 -21.31 -16.08
N LYS A 248 21.89 -21.05 -16.61
CA LYS A 248 22.20 -21.10 -18.04
C LYS A 248 22.51 -22.50 -18.56
N CYS A 249 22.55 -23.51 -17.69
CA CYS A 249 22.73 -24.90 -18.12
C CYS A 249 21.63 -25.26 -19.12
N THR A 250 22.03 -25.77 -20.29
CA THR A 250 21.12 -26.30 -21.32
C THR A 250 20.84 -27.78 -21.12
N SER A 251 21.76 -28.50 -20.46
CA SER A 251 21.65 -29.92 -20.13
C SER A 251 21.98 -30.17 -18.66
N VAL A 252 21.15 -30.95 -17.97
CA VAL A 252 21.40 -31.39 -16.60
C VAL A 252 21.18 -32.90 -16.51
N THR A 253 22.18 -33.64 -16.06
CA THR A 253 22.07 -35.09 -15.81
C THR A 253 21.68 -35.34 -14.35
N ILE A 254 20.51 -35.92 -14.14
CA ILE A 254 19.98 -36.28 -12.82
C ILE A 254 20.23 -37.78 -12.55
N PRO A 255 20.95 -38.15 -11.48
CA PRO A 255 21.30 -39.55 -11.21
C PRO A 255 20.12 -40.33 -10.63
N SER A 256 20.17 -41.66 -10.75
CA SER A 256 19.11 -42.58 -10.31
C SER A 256 18.89 -42.67 -8.79
N GLY A 257 19.62 -41.89 -7.99
CA GLY A 257 19.44 -41.78 -6.54
C GLY A 257 18.45 -40.67 -6.12
N VAL A 258 18.12 -39.75 -7.03
CA VAL A 258 17.30 -38.57 -6.70
C VAL A 258 15.85 -38.97 -6.41
N LYS A 259 15.37 -38.63 -5.22
CA LYS A 259 14.04 -38.92 -4.69
C LYS A 259 13.06 -37.78 -4.91
N GLU A 260 13.52 -36.53 -4.87
CA GLU A 260 12.63 -35.38 -4.93
C GLU A 260 13.30 -34.14 -5.53
N ILE A 261 12.50 -33.41 -6.31
CA ILE A 261 12.83 -32.09 -6.88
C ILE A 261 11.91 -31.06 -6.22
N LYS A 262 12.48 -30.10 -5.50
CA LYS A 262 11.71 -29.11 -4.72
C LYS A 262 11.20 -27.94 -5.57
N ASN A 263 10.45 -27.05 -4.92
CA ASN A 263 9.81 -25.88 -5.55
C ASN A 263 10.82 -25.00 -6.31
N TYR A 264 10.39 -24.42 -7.43
CA TYR A 264 11.20 -23.50 -8.25
C TYR A 264 12.54 -24.06 -8.76
N CYS A 265 12.81 -25.36 -8.60
CA CYS A 265 14.14 -25.93 -8.77
C CYS A 265 14.84 -25.48 -10.06
N PHE A 266 14.18 -25.59 -11.20
CA PHE A 266 14.68 -25.20 -12.51
C PHE A 266 14.00 -23.94 -13.05
N ALA A 267 13.21 -23.21 -12.25
CA ALA A 267 12.42 -22.10 -12.76
C ALA A 267 13.30 -21.06 -13.47
N THR A 268 12.87 -20.61 -14.64
CA THR A 268 13.54 -19.67 -15.55
C THR A 268 14.90 -20.13 -16.07
N SER A 269 15.25 -21.41 -15.93
CA SER A 269 16.49 -21.96 -16.46
C SER A 269 16.45 -22.16 -17.98
N SER A 270 17.62 -22.33 -18.57
CA SER A 270 17.84 -22.50 -20.01
C SER A 270 17.82 -23.97 -20.46
N ILE A 271 17.38 -24.89 -19.59
CA ILE A 271 17.34 -26.33 -19.89
C ILE A 271 16.49 -26.59 -21.15
N GLN A 272 16.98 -27.46 -22.02
CA GLN A 272 16.30 -27.80 -23.29
C GLN A 272 15.54 -29.12 -23.20
N SER A 273 16.13 -30.09 -22.52
CA SER A 273 15.53 -31.40 -22.25
C SER A 273 15.94 -31.92 -20.89
N LEU A 274 15.10 -32.73 -20.27
CA LEU A 274 15.41 -33.34 -18.98
C LEU A 274 14.80 -34.73 -18.83
N VAL A 275 15.53 -35.63 -18.17
CA VAL A 275 15.03 -36.95 -17.77
C VAL A 275 14.95 -36.99 -16.25
N ILE A 276 13.74 -37.15 -15.72
CA ILE A 276 13.50 -37.34 -14.29
C ILE A 276 13.61 -38.84 -14.00
N PRO A 277 14.56 -39.30 -13.16
CA PRO A 277 14.78 -40.70 -12.91
C PRO A 277 13.62 -41.32 -12.13
N ASP A 278 13.34 -42.61 -12.36
CA ASP A 278 12.23 -43.34 -11.71
C ASP A 278 12.33 -43.40 -10.17
N SER A 279 13.51 -43.15 -9.61
CA SER A 279 13.69 -42.99 -8.16
C SER A 279 12.96 -41.77 -7.59
N CYS A 280 12.65 -40.79 -8.44
CA CYS A 280 12.01 -39.55 -8.05
C CYS A 280 10.50 -39.76 -7.88
N THR A 281 9.97 -39.44 -6.71
CA THR A 281 8.55 -39.64 -6.36
C THR A 281 7.78 -38.34 -6.18
N ALA A 282 8.47 -37.19 -6.18
CA ALA A 282 7.85 -35.89 -6.01
C ALA A 282 8.59 -34.77 -6.78
N ILE A 283 7.80 -33.89 -7.39
CA ILE A 283 8.22 -32.64 -8.04
C ILE A 283 7.47 -31.50 -7.34
N GLY A 284 8.14 -30.37 -7.09
CA GLY A 284 7.59 -29.22 -6.38
C GLY A 284 6.85 -28.22 -7.27
N THR A 285 6.12 -27.31 -6.63
CA THR A 285 5.42 -26.18 -7.28
C THR A 285 6.38 -25.32 -8.07
N GLN A 286 5.97 -24.93 -9.29
CA GLN A 286 6.76 -24.10 -10.20
C GLN A 286 8.16 -24.67 -10.53
N ALA A 287 8.39 -25.98 -10.41
CA ALA A 287 9.71 -26.57 -10.62
C ALA A 287 10.35 -26.21 -11.97
N PHE A 288 9.57 -26.05 -13.04
CA PHE A 288 10.01 -25.69 -14.39
C PHE A 288 9.33 -24.40 -14.91
N TYR A 289 8.86 -23.55 -14.00
CA TYR A 289 8.18 -22.30 -14.34
C TYR A 289 9.07 -21.43 -15.23
N GLY A 290 8.58 -21.03 -16.40
CA GLY A 290 9.28 -20.13 -17.31
C GLY A 290 10.55 -20.73 -17.95
N CYS A 291 10.73 -22.05 -17.97
CA CYS A 291 11.79 -22.69 -18.75
C CYS A 291 11.46 -22.62 -20.25
N LYS A 292 11.65 -21.44 -20.85
CA LYS A 292 11.26 -21.12 -22.23
C LYS A 292 12.02 -21.91 -23.30
N SER A 293 13.08 -22.62 -22.92
CA SER A 293 13.84 -23.49 -23.83
C SER A 293 13.46 -24.97 -23.69
N LEU A 294 12.71 -25.36 -22.65
CA LEU A 294 12.40 -26.76 -22.36
C LEU A 294 11.40 -27.30 -23.39
N SER A 295 11.90 -28.08 -24.36
CA SER A 295 11.12 -28.66 -25.46
C SER A 295 10.68 -30.10 -25.22
N SER A 296 11.39 -30.84 -24.36
CA SER A 296 11.03 -32.22 -24.01
C SER A 296 11.36 -32.55 -22.55
N ILE A 297 10.53 -33.39 -21.93
CA ILE A 297 10.80 -33.91 -20.59
C ILE A 297 10.28 -35.35 -20.47
N THR A 298 11.10 -36.22 -19.87
CA THR A 298 10.68 -37.56 -19.46
C THR A 298 10.40 -37.54 -17.97
N LEU A 299 9.15 -37.80 -17.58
CA LEU A 299 8.74 -37.85 -16.18
C LEU A 299 9.01 -39.24 -15.59
N SER A 300 9.34 -39.27 -14.30
CA SER A 300 9.45 -40.51 -13.53
C SER A 300 8.09 -41.22 -13.48
N LYS A 301 8.08 -42.53 -13.64
CA LYS A 301 6.83 -43.33 -13.54
C LYS A 301 6.25 -43.44 -12.12
N ASN A 302 6.90 -42.83 -11.12
CA ASN A 302 6.55 -42.96 -9.72
C ASN A 302 6.05 -41.65 -9.07
N ILE A 303 6.03 -40.53 -9.79
CA ILE A 303 5.50 -39.26 -9.26
C ILE A 303 3.98 -39.34 -9.07
N LYS A 304 3.46 -38.67 -8.04
CA LYS A 304 2.04 -38.71 -7.68
C LYS A 304 1.23 -37.52 -8.18
N SER A 305 1.88 -36.38 -8.40
CA SER A 305 1.22 -35.17 -8.87
C SER A 305 2.15 -34.33 -9.73
N ILE A 306 1.55 -33.52 -10.59
CA ILE A 306 2.19 -32.37 -11.24
C ILE A 306 1.64 -31.14 -10.53
N PRO A 307 2.40 -30.41 -9.70
CA PRO A 307 1.85 -29.31 -8.91
C PRO A 307 1.49 -28.07 -9.74
N ASP A 308 0.90 -27.08 -9.06
CA ASP A 308 0.52 -25.80 -9.65
C ASP A 308 1.69 -25.13 -10.38
N TYR A 309 1.39 -24.58 -11.56
CA TYR A 309 2.34 -23.84 -12.41
C TYR A 309 3.65 -24.60 -12.76
N CYS A 310 3.71 -25.93 -12.60
CA CYS A 310 4.95 -26.71 -12.72
C CYS A 310 5.69 -26.48 -14.05
N PHE A 311 4.97 -26.50 -15.17
CA PHE A 311 5.47 -26.27 -16.53
C PHE A 311 4.90 -24.99 -17.17
N PHE A 312 4.42 -24.04 -16.36
CA PHE A 312 3.89 -22.77 -16.86
C PHE A 312 4.92 -22.04 -17.71
N GLN A 313 4.53 -21.53 -18.88
CA GLN A 313 5.43 -20.82 -19.81
C GLN A 313 6.67 -21.62 -20.25
N THR A 314 6.52 -22.94 -20.43
CA THR A 314 7.55 -23.78 -21.06
C THR A 314 7.36 -23.88 -22.58
N ASN A 315 8.26 -24.59 -23.27
CA ASN A 315 8.24 -24.75 -24.72
C ASN A 315 7.96 -26.21 -25.16
N LEU A 316 7.33 -26.99 -24.28
CA LEU A 316 7.02 -28.39 -24.53
C LEU A 316 6.13 -28.53 -25.76
N ALA A 317 6.45 -29.47 -26.65
CA ALA A 317 5.61 -29.80 -27.81
C ALA A 317 4.59 -30.91 -27.48
N GLU A 318 5.02 -31.88 -26.68
CA GLU A 318 4.17 -32.92 -26.11
C GLU A 318 4.56 -33.20 -24.66
N ILE A 319 3.63 -33.77 -23.89
CA ILE A 319 3.93 -34.32 -22.58
C ILE A 319 3.16 -35.62 -22.35
N ARG A 320 3.88 -36.63 -21.85
CA ARG A 320 3.33 -37.93 -21.46
C ARG A 320 3.28 -38.03 -19.95
N ILE A 321 2.09 -37.95 -19.39
CA ILE A 321 1.89 -37.96 -17.94
C ILE A 321 1.76 -39.43 -17.49
N PRO A 322 2.59 -39.91 -16.55
CA PRO A 322 2.57 -41.30 -16.10
C PRO A 322 1.28 -41.67 -15.36
N ASP A 323 0.86 -42.94 -15.44
CA ASP A 323 -0.34 -43.46 -14.76
C ASP A 323 -0.30 -43.38 -13.23
N SER A 324 0.87 -43.15 -12.64
CA SER A 324 1.03 -42.90 -11.21
C SER A 324 0.53 -41.53 -10.76
N VAL A 325 0.33 -40.59 -11.69
CA VAL A 325 -0.11 -39.22 -11.40
C VAL A 325 -1.62 -39.19 -11.22
N THR A 326 -2.06 -38.76 -10.04
CA THR A 326 -3.49 -38.67 -9.69
C THR A 326 -4.01 -37.23 -9.63
N TYR A 327 -3.11 -36.24 -9.68
CA TYR A 327 -3.48 -34.82 -9.68
C TYR A 327 -2.56 -33.96 -10.55
N ILE A 328 -3.15 -33.07 -11.35
CA ILE A 328 -2.45 -32.00 -12.08
C ILE A 328 -2.96 -30.66 -11.56
N GLY A 329 -2.05 -29.83 -11.06
CA GLY A 329 -2.33 -28.54 -10.43
C GLY A 329 -2.79 -27.45 -11.38
N SER A 330 -3.28 -26.37 -10.77
CA SER A 330 -3.81 -25.22 -11.50
C SER A 330 -2.74 -24.59 -12.39
N SER A 331 -3.09 -24.28 -13.63
CA SER A 331 -2.19 -23.69 -14.63
C SER A 331 -0.85 -24.43 -14.84
N ALA A 332 -0.76 -25.72 -14.48
CA ALA A 332 0.48 -26.48 -14.53
C ALA A 332 1.12 -26.54 -15.93
N LEU A 333 0.32 -26.47 -16.99
CA LEU A 333 0.72 -26.51 -18.40
C LEU A 333 0.20 -25.28 -19.17
N ALA A 334 -0.08 -24.18 -18.47
CA ALA A 334 -0.58 -22.97 -19.10
C ALA A 334 0.53 -22.18 -19.80
N TYR A 335 0.16 -21.53 -20.92
CA TYR A 335 1.06 -20.72 -21.75
C TYR A 335 2.28 -21.50 -22.30
N CYS A 336 2.14 -22.81 -22.49
CA CYS A 336 3.13 -23.63 -23.19
C CYS A 336 3.01 -23.40 -24.70
N ALA A 337 3.84 -22.52 -25.27
CA ALA A 337 3.62 -21.94 -26.59
C ALA A 337 3.51 -22.95 -27.75
N ASN A 338 4.16 -24.11 -27.61
CA ASN A 338 4.21 -25.15 -28.64
C ASN A 338 3.47 -26.44 -28.24
N LEU A 339 2.76 -26.46 -27.12
CA LEU A 339 2.15 -27.69 -26.61
C LEU A 339 0.94 -28.09 -27.46
N VAL A 340 1.07 -29.22 -28.15
CA VAL A 340 0.02 -29.77 -29.01
C VAL A 340 -0.59 -31.03 -28.38
N ASN A 341 0.22 -32.00 -27.94
CA ASN A 341 -0.29 -33.28 -27.46
C ASN A 341 -0.08 -33.46 -25.96
N VAL A 342 -1.16 -33.80 -25.24
CA VAL A 342 -1.11 -34.14 -23.82
C VAL A 342 -1.71 -35.52 -23.62
N TYR A 343 -0.91 -36.47 -23.15
CA TYR A 343 -1.37 -37.81 -22.80
C TYR A 343 -1.69 -37.84 -21.30
N LEU A 344 -2.99 -38.01 -20.98
CA LEU A 344 -3.53 -37.98 -19.62
C LEU A 344 -3.61 -39.40 -19.05
N PRO A 345 -3.31 -39.60 -17.75
CA PRO A 345 -3.31 -40.92 -17.13
C PRO A 345 -4.73 -41.41 -16.82
N ILE A 346 -4.85 -42.69 -16.44
CA ILE A 346 -6.15 -43.37 -16.25
C ILE A 346 -7.01 -42.70 -15.15
N ASN A 347 -6.43 -42.44 -13.98
CA ASN A 347 -7.14 -41.96 -12.79
C ASN A 347 -6.63 -40.57 -12.37
N ILE A 348 -7.21 -39.51 -12.94
CA ILE A 348 -6.72 -38.15 -12.76
C ILE A 348 -7.79 -37.20 -12.26
N SER A 349 -7.37 -36.26 -11.42
CA SER A 349 -8.12 -35.06 -11.04
C SER A 349 -7.33 -33.80 -11.45
N LEU A 350 -8.05 -32.73 -11.78
CA LEU A 350 -7.46 -31.52 -12.35
C LEU A 350 -7.74 -30.28 -11.50
N GLY A 351 -6.72 -29.44 -11.34
CA GLY A 351 -6.84 -28.07 -10.85
C GLY A 351 -7.50 -27.14 -11.86
N GLY A 352 -7.46 -25.85 -11.56
CA GLY A 352 -8.07 -24.81 -12.38
C GLY A 352 -7.25 -24.45 -13.62
N SER A 353 -7.87 -24.47 -14.80
CA SER A 353 -7.27 -24.04 -16.06
C SER A 353 -5.87 -24.60 -16.29
N VAL A 354 -5.71 -25.92 -16.11
CA VAL A 354 -4.42 -26.64 -16.23
C VAL A 354 -3.65 -26.21 -17.49
N PHE A 355 -4.36 -25.98 -18.58
CA PHE A 355 -3.80 -25.71 -19.90
C PHE A 355 -3.81 -24.22 -20.30
N GLY A 356 -4.46 -23.36 -19.50
CA GLY A 356 -4.59 -21.94 -19.79
C GLY A 356 -5.17 -21.62 -21.18
N SER A 357 -4.70 -20.53 -21.79
CA SER A 357 -5.15 -20.09 -23.13
C SER A 357 -4.43 -20.78 -24.30
N SER A 358 -3.80 -21.94 -24.09
CA SER A 358 -2.99 -22.61 -25.12
C SER A 358 -3.87 -23.03 -26.31
N PRO A 359 -3.68 -22.44 -27.50
CA PRO A 359 -4.57 -22.69 -28.63
C PRO A 359 -4.28 -24.05 -29.25
N LYS A 360 -5.30 -24.90 -29.37
CA LYS A 360 -5.28 -26.19 -30.09
C LYS A 360 -4.50 -27.32 -29.42
N ILE A 361 -4.78 -27.56 -28.13
CA ILE A 361 -4.32 -28.78 -27.46
C ILE A 361 -5.20 -29.97 -27.86
N ASN A 362 -4.55 -31.07 -28.22
CA ASN A 362 -5.12 -32.39 -28.36
C ASN A 362 -4.93 -33.18 -27.05
N LEU A 363 -6.05 -33.43 -26.36
CA LEU A 363 -6.08 -34.21 -25.13
C LEU A 363 -6.30 -35.68 -25.46
N ILE A 364 -5.39 -36.54 -25.05
CA ILE A 364 -5.42 -37.98 -25.28
C ILE A 364 -5.69 -38.65 -23.94
N PHE A 365 -6.91 -39.17 -23.78
CA PHE A 365 -7.40 -39.75 -22.54
C PHE A 365 -7.08 -41.26 -22.49
N ASN A 366 -6.31 -41.69 -21.49
CA ASN A 366 -6.07 -43.13 -21.24
C ASN A 366 -7.12 -43.77 -20.30
N GLY A 367 -7.98 -42.96 -19.67
CA GLY A 367 -9.07 -43.41 -18.80
C GLY A 367 -10.28 -42.49 -18.87
N ASP A 368 -11.26 -42.72 -17.99
CA ASP A 368 -12.58 -42.07 -18.03
C ASP A 368 -12.87 -41.18 -16.80
N SER A 369 -11.86 -40.93 -15.96
CA SER A 369 -11.97 -40.09 -14.74
C SER A 369 -12.29 -38.62 -15.03
N ILE A 370 -11.99 -38.15 -16.24
CA ILE A 370 -12.32 -36.84 -16.77
C ILE A 370 -12.78 -36.99 -18.22
N LYS A 371 -13.58 -36.03 -18.70
CA LYS A 371 -14.07 -35.99 -20.07
C LYS A 371 -14.15 -34.57 -20.59
N LEU A 372 -14.10 -34.44 -21.90
CA LEU A 372 -14.41 -33.21 -22.62
C LEU A 372 -15.82 -33.40 -23.20
N ASN A 373 -16.80 -32.60 -22.76
CA ASN A 373 -18.16 -32.70 -23.27
C ASN A 373 -18.32 -32.00 -24.64
N ASP A 374 -19.51 -32.08 -25.23
CA ASP A 374 -19.81 -31.53 -26.56
C ASP A 374 -19.64 -29.99 -26.66
N GLN A 375 -19.68 -29.28 -25.52
CA GLN A 375 -19.40 -27.84 -25.44
C GLN A 375 -17.93 -27.54 -25.16
N TYR A 376 -17.05 -28.54 -25.20
CA TYR A 376 -15.64 -28.42 -24.86
C TYR A 376 -15.41 -27.96 -23.41
N ILE A 377 -16.27 -28.36 -22.48
CA ILE A 377 -16.04 -28.25 -21.03
C ILE A 377 -15.26 -29.48 -20.58
N LEU A 378 -14.09 -29.26 -20.01
CA LEU A 378 -13.29 -30.27 -19.34
C LEU A 378 -13.78 -30.44 -17.89
N ILE A 379 -14.35 -31.61 -17.62
CA ILE A 379 -15.12 -31.92 -16.41
C ILE A 379 -14.76 -33.31 -15.90
N ASP A 380 -14.92 -33.57 -14.60
CA ASP A 380 -14.80 -34.91 -14.03
C ASP A 380 -15.91 -35.86 -14.52
N LYS A 381 -15.67 -37.16 -14.37
CA LYS A 381 -16.59 -38.22 -14.78
C LYS A 381 -18.01 -38.04 -14.23
N ASP A 382 -18.10 -37.63 -12.96
CA ASP A 382 -19.36 -37.46 -12.22
C ASP A 382 -20.04 -36.11 -12.49
N GLU A 383 -19.45 -35.27 -13.35
CA GLU A 383 -19.94 -33.93 -13.70
C GLU A 383 -20.16 -33.01 -12.49
N THR A 384 -19.28 -33.09 -11.50
CA THR A 384 -19.35 -32.32 -10.25
C THR A 384 -18.41 -31.12 -10.24
N THR A 385 -17.36 -31.14 -11.06
CA THR A 385 -16.24 -30.19 -11.02
C THR A 385 -15.80 -29.81 -12.41
N ILE A 386 -15.98 -28.53 -12.77
CA ILE A 386 -15.47 -27.98 -14.03
C ILE A 386 -14.04 -27.48 -13.81
N SER A 387 -13.09 -28.03 -14.55
CA SER A 387 -11.68 -27.63 -14.48
C SER A 387 -11.32 -26.55 -15.50
N GLN A 388 -11.88 -26.61 -16.71
CA GLN A 388 -11.56 -25.67 -17.79
C GLN A 388 -12.60 -25.71 -18.92
N PHE A 389 -12.80 -24.58 -19.60
CA PHE A 389 -13.61 -24.47 -20.81
C PHE A 389 -12.76 -24.07 -22.02
N PHE A 390 -12.81 -24.87 -23.08
CA PHE A 390 -12.09 -24.60 -24.33
C PHE A 390 -12.96 -23.98 -25.42
N GLY A 391 -14.29 -24.11 -25.30
CA GLY A 391 -15.24 -23.70 -26.32
C GLY A 391 -15.28 -22.19 -26.58
N THR A 392 -16.11 -21.83 -27.55
CA THR A 392 -16.37 -20.44 -28.00
C THR A 392 -17.86 -20.11 -28.01
N ASP A 393 -18.69 -21.00 -27.45
CA ASP A 393 -20.14 -20.84 -27.43
C ASP A 393 -20.57 -19.60 -26.64
N ALA A 394 -21.60 -18.91 -27.14
CA ALA A 394 -22.21 -17.79 -26.43
C ALA A 394 -23.13 -18.24 -25.28
N ILE A 395 -23.67 -19.46 -25.34
CA ILE A 395 -24.56 -20.02 -24.33
C ILE A 395 -23.98 -21.34 -23.84
N ILE A 396 -23.72 -21.41 -22.54
CA ILE A 396 -23.14 -22.60 -21.90
C ILE A 396 -24.20 -23.29 -21.07
N TYR A 397 -24.41 -24.59 -21.32
CA TYR A 397 -25.26 -25.44 -20.51
C TYR A 397 -24.40 -26.17 -19.48
N LEU A 398 -24.56 -25.78 -18.22
CA LEU A 398 -23.89 -26.41 -17.09
C LEU A 398 -24.75 -27.61 -16.62
N PRO A 399 -24.16 -28.81 -16.44
CA PRO A 399 -24.84 -29.89 -15.74
C PRO A 399 -25.27 -29.45 -14.34
N SER A 400 -26.48 -29.79 -13.93
CA SER A 400 -26.99 -29.39 -12.60
C SER A 400 -26.26 -30.05 -11.43
N THR A 401 -25.52 -31.12 -11.71
CA THR A 401 -24.65 -31.85 -10.77
C THR A 401 -23.37 -31.09 -10.42
N VAL A 402 -23.00 -30.06 -11.19
CA VAL A 402 -21.78 -29.27 -10.93
C VAL A 402 -21.89 -28.60 -9.56
N ARG A 403 -20.90 -28.87 -8.72
CA ARG A 403 -20.72 -28.30 -7.38
C ARG A 403 -19.58 -27.27 -7.34
N SER A 404 -18.53 -27.43 -8.15
CA SER A 404 -17.36 -26.55 -8.13
C SER A 404 -16.97 -26.12 -9.54
N ILE A 405 -16.75 -24.83 -9.72
CA ILE A 405 -16.08 -24.27 -10.90
C ILE A 405 -14.68 -23.85 -10.48
N LYS A 406 -13.64 -24.51 -10.99
CA LYS A 406 -12.26 -24.27 -10.57
C LYS A 406 -11.75 -22.90 -11.01
N SER A 407 -10.66 -22.47 -10.37
CA SER A 407 -10.00 -21.21 -10.68
C SER A 407 -9.66 -21.11 -12.17
N GLN A 408 -9.92 -19.94 -12.73
CA GLN A 408 -9.70 -19.62 -14.14
C GLN A 408 -10.42 -20.50 -15.18
N ALA A 409 -11.41 -21.30 -14.78
CA ALA A 409 -12.04 -22.27 -15.69
C ALA A 409 -12.59 -21.65 -16.99
N PHE A 410 -13.11 -20.42 -16.92
CA PHE A 410 -13.64 -19.66 -18.05
C PHE A 410 -12.93 -18.31 -18.26
N THR A 411 -11.74 -18.08 -17.69
CA THR A 411 -11.05 -16.78 -17.80
C THR A 411 -10.86 -16.34 -19.26
N GLY A 412 -11.15 -15.07 -19.53
CA GLY A 412 -10.94 -14.43 -20.83
C GLY A 412 -11.92 -14.86 -21.93
N LYS A 413 -12.98 -15.60 -21.59
CA LYS A 413 -13.94 -16.15 -22.56
C LYS A 413 -15.03 -15.13 -22.92
N ASN A 414 -14.59 -14.12 -23.68
CA ASN A 414 -15.39 -12.97 -24.13
C ASN A 414 -16.51 -13.24 -25.15
N MET A 415 -16.76 -14.50 -25.48
CA MET A 415 -17.92 -14.87 -26.30
C MET A 415 -19.10 -15.31 -25.45
N ILE A 416 -18.85 -15.74 -24.20
CA ILE A 416 -19.90 -16.25 -23.32
C ILE A 416 -20.84 -15.12 -22.94
N GLN A 417 -22.12 -15.31 -23.21
CA GLN A 417 -23.19 -14.38 -22.87
C GLN A 417 -24.08 -14.90 -21.76
N LYS A 418 -24.31 -16.22 -21.71
CA LYS A 418 -25.24 -16.83 -20.75
C LYS A 418 -24.73 -18.18 -20.26
N LEU A 419 -24.92 -18.42 -18.96
CA LEU A 419 -24.85 -19.75 -18.38
C LEU A 419 -26.28 -20.21 -18.07
N ILE A 420 -26.59 -21.47 -18.37
CA ILE A 420 -27.90 -22.08 -18.15
C ILE A 420 -27.71 -23.43 -17.46
N CYS A 421 -28.51 -23.72 -16.43
CA CYS A 421 -28.64 -25.08 -15.90
C CYS A 421 -29.98 -25.66 -16.37
N ASN A 422 -29.99 -26.95 -16.72
CA ASN A 422 -31.22 -27.66 -17.12
C ASN A 422 -32.22 -27.86 -15.97
N SER A 423 -31.74 -27.74 -14.73
CA SER A 423 -32.50 -27.85 -13.47
C SER A 423 -31.80 -27.02 -12.39
N THR A 424 -32.26 -27.09 -11.15
CA THR A 424 -31.66 -26.35 -10.02
C THR A 424 -30.16 -26.65 -9.90
N SER A 425 -29.34 -25.59 -9.90
CA SER A 425 -27.89 -25.73 -9.80
C SER A 425 -27.45 -26.29 -8.44
N SER A 426 -26.48 -27.20 -8.45
CA SER A 426 -25.81 -27.71 -7.24
C SER A 426 -24.53 -26.94 -6.91
N ILE A 427 -24.23 -25.81 -7.56
CA ILE A 427 -22.96 -25.09 -7.38
C ILE A 427 -22.84 -24.59 -5.95
N GLU A 428 -21.70 -24.94 -5.33
CA GLU A 428 -21.28 -24.58 -3.98
C GLU A 428 -20.09 -23.62 -4.00
N GLU A 429 -19.20 -23.73 -5.00
CA GLU A 429 -17.96 -22.95 -5.07
C GLU A 429 -17.70 -22.44 -6.49
N ILE A 430 -17.32 -21.16 -6.59
CA ILE A 430 -16.78 -20.55 -7.81
C ILE A 430 -15.36 -20.07 -7.50
N GLY A 431 -14.37 -20.63 -8.17
CA GLY A 431 -12.95 -20.38 -7.92
C GLY A 431 -12.46 -19.00 -8.36
N GLU A 432 -11.21 -18.71 -8.01
CA GLU A 432 -10.57 -17.44 -8.33
C GLU A 432 -10.49 -17.22 -9.85
N TYR A 433 -10.79 -16.00 -10.30
CA TYR A 433 -10.80 -15.60 -11.71
C TYR A 433 -11.68 -16.46 -12.63
N ALA A 434 -12.58 -17.29 -12.09
CA ALA A 434 -13.32 -18.30 -12.85
C ALA A 434 -13.96 -17.76 -14.13
N PHE A 435 -14.57 -16.57 -14.09
CA PHE A 435 -15.15 -15.83 -15.22
C PHE A 435 -14.51 -14.44 -15.41
N SER A 436 -13.30 -14.24 -14.90
CA SER A 436 -12.58 -12.96 -15.05
C SER A 436 -12.37 -12.65 -16.52
N GLY A 437 -12.72 -11.44 -16.93
CA GLY A 437 -12.60 -11.02 -18.33
C GLY A 437 -13.55 -11.76 -19.27
N CYS A 438 -14.71 -12.21 -18.79
CA CYS A 438 -15.86 -12.60 -19.62
C CYS A 438 -16.77 -11.37 -19.83
N TYR A 439 -16.29 -10.37 -20.58
CA TYR A 439 -16.93 -9.04 -20.66
C TYR A 439 -18.35 -9.06 -21.23
N THR A 440 -18.74 -10.13 -21.93
CA THR A 440 -20.08 -10.30 -22.52
C THR A 440 -21.03 -11.14 -21.67
N LEU A 441 -20.59 -11.69 -20.54
CA LEU A 441 -21.43 -12.56 -19.71
C LEU A 441 -22.50 -11.72 -19.00
N VAL A 442 -23.75 -11.87 -19.46
CA VAL A 442 -24.90 -11.05 -19.03
C VAL A 442 -25.78 -11.76 -18.01
N SER A 443 -25.84 -13.10 -18.03
CA SER A 443 -26.75 -13.85 -17.16
C SER A 443 -26.17 -15.19 -16.74
N ILE A 444 -26.38 -15.53 -15.47
CA ILE A 444 -26.04 -16.81 -14.86
C ILE A 444 -27.27 -17.38 -14.14
N PRO A 445 -27.36 -18.71 -13.94
CA PRO A 445 -28.48 -19.28 -13.22
C PRO A 445 -28.37 -18.97 -11.73
N ASN A 446 -29.47 -19.17 -11.00
CA ASN A 446 -29.45 -19.07 -9.54
C ASN A 446 -28.63 -20.22 -8.92
N PHE A 447 -27.83 -19.92 -7.90
CA PHE A 447 -26.97 -20.87 -7.20
C PHE A 447 -27.41 -21.02 -5.73
N PRO A 448 -28.46 -21.81 -5.45
CA PRO A 448 -29.03 -21.89 -4.09
C PRO A 448 -28.10 -22.51 -3.04
N ASN A 449 -27.12 -23.31 -3.47
CA ASN A 449 -26.15 -23.97 -2.60
C ASN A 449 -24.80 -23.23 -2.52
N LEU A 450 -24.69 -22.05 -3.12
CA LEU A 450 -23.44 -21.30 -3.21
C LEU A 450 -22.93 -20.91 -1.83
N LYS A 451 -21.69 -21.30 -1.53
CA LYS A 451 -20.98 -21.02 -0.28
C LYS A 451 -19.92 -19.96 -0.47
N THR A 452 -19.13 -20.06 -1.56
CA THR A 452 -17.96 -19.19 -1.77
C THR A 452 -17.83 -18.72 -3.21
N ILE A 453 -17.37 -17.48 -3.36
CA ILE A 453 -16.88 -16.92 -4.64
C ILE A 453 -15.44 -16.43 -4.44
N GLY A 454 -14.54 -16.92 -5.28
CA GLY A 454 -13.11 -16.63 -5.25
C GLY A 454 -12.75 -15.24 -5.75
N LYS A 455 -11.49 -14.88 -5.53
CA LYS A 455 -10.91 -13.58 -5.91
C LYS A 455 -11.16 -13.28 -7.39
N TYR A 456 -11.61 -12.09 -7.74
CA TYR A 456 -11.83 -11.67 -9.14
C TYR A 456 -12.73 -12.58 -9.99
N ALA A 457 -13.55 -13.45 -9.38
CA ALA A 457 -14.28 -14.49 -10.10
C ALA A 457 -15.15 -13.97 -11.26
N PHE A 458 -15.85 -12.85 -11.10
CA PHE A 458 -16.68 -12.20 -12.12
C PHE A 458 -16.13 -10.82 -12.52
N TYR A 459 -14.82 -10.61 -12.39
CA TYR A 459 -14.18 -9.33 -12.69
C TYR A 459 -14.54 -8.81 -14.09
N MET A 460 -15.12 -7.62 -14.13
CA MET A 460 -15.57 -6.88 -15.32
C MET A 460 -16.59 -7.63 -16.19
N THR A 461 -17.42 -8.51 -15.63
CA THR A 461 -18.50 -9.15 -16.40
C THR A 461 -19.67 -8.18 -16.66
N ALA A 462 -20.50 -8.48 -17.67
CA ALA A 462 -21.70 -7.70 -17.99
C ALA A 462 -22.95 -8.21 -17.24
N LEU A 463 -22.77 -8.87 -16.10
CA LEU A 463 -23.87 -9.40 -15.30
C LEU A 463 -24.84 -8.26 -14.98
N LYS A 464 -26.11 -8.47 -15.31
CA LYS A 464 -27.13 -7.45 -15.19
C LYS A 464 -28.24 -7.84 -14.23
N ASP A 465 -29.12 -6.87 -14.00
CA ASP A 465 -30.33 -7.02 -13.18
C ASP A 465 -30.00 -7.28 -11.70
N ARG A 466 -30.92 -7.92 -10.97
CA ARG A 466 -30.81 -8.17 -9.54
C ARG A 466 -30.01 -9.44 -9.25
N PHE A 467 -29.03 -9.33 -8.36
CA PHE A 467 -28.23 -10.45 -7.88
C PHE A 467 -28.55 -10.78 -6.42
N SER A 468 -28.95 -12.01 -6.13
CA SER A 468 -29.37 -12.45 -4.80
C SER A 468 -28.54 -13.63 -4.34
N PHE A 469 -27.89 -13.49 -3.19
CA PHE A 469 -27.11 -14.55 -2.56
C PHE A 469 -27.94 -15.27 -1.49
N GLY A 470 -27.96 -16.61 -1.59
CA GLY A 470 -28.75 -17.48 -0.72
C GLY A 470 -28.15 -17.70 0.67
N SER A 471 -28.83 -18.52 1.47
CA SER A 471 -28.54 -18.72 2.89
C SER A 471 -27.21 -19.42 3.19
N GLN A 472 -26.67 -20.19 2.26
CA GLN A 472 -25.41 -20.92 2.46
C GLN A 472 -24.15 -20.09 2.20
N LEU A 473 -24.28 -18.86 1.69
CA LEU A 473 -23.12 -18.03 1.35
C LEU A 473 -22.37 -17.62 2.62
N THR A 474 -21.07 -17.94 2.67
CA THR A 474 -20.16 -17.57 3.76
C THR A 474 -19.07 -16.60 3.32
N SER A 475 -18.71 -16.55 2.03
CA SER A 475 -17.63 -15.67 1.57
C SER A 475 -17.77 -15.20 0.12
N LEU A 476 -17.58 -13.89 -0.07
CA LEU A 476 -17.22 -13.25 -1.32
C LEU A 476 -15.80 -12.69 -1.18
N ASN A 477 -14.84 -13.18 -1.97
CA ASN A 477 -13.46 -12.74 -1.87
C ASN A 477 -13.21 -11.44 -2.64
N GLU A 478 -12.00 -10.89 -2.45
CA GLU A 478 -11.55 -9.60 -3.00
C GLU A 478 -11.90 -9.45 -4.49
N SER A 479 -12.50 -8.31 -4.84
CA SER A 479 -12.81 -7.86 -6.19
C SER A 479 -13.65 -8.84 -7.03
N CYS A 480 -14.42 -9.75 -6.42
CA CYS A 480 -15.08 -10.80 -7.18
C CYS A 480 -16.18 -10.31 -8.14
N PHE A 481 -16.75 -9.12 -7.94
CA PHE A 481 -17.65 -8.42 -8.87
C PHE A 481 -17.17 -7.02 -9.25
N TYR A 482 -15.86 -6.72 -9.13
CA TYR A 482 -15.33 -5.41 -9.52
C TYR A 482 -15.67 -5.11 -10.98
N GLY A 483 -16.18 -3.90 -11.23
CA GLY A 483 -16.49 -3.40 -12.57
C GLY A 483 -17.72 -4.07 -13.22
N CYS A 484 -18.55 -4.79 -12.47
CA CYS A 484 -19.81 -5.37 -12.96
C CYS A 484 -20.90 -4.30 -13.12
N LYS A 485 -20.68 -3.37 -14.07
CA LYS A 485 -21.43 -2.12 -14.21
C LYS A 485 -22.92 -2.28 -14.44
N ALA A 486 -23.39 -3.43 -14.90
CA ALA A 486 -24.80 -3.66 -15.23
C ALA A 486 -25.65 -4.20 -14.06
N ILE A 487 -25.04 -4.58 -12.93
CA ILE A 487 -25.77 -5.03 -11.74
C ILE A 487 -26.56 -3.83 -11.17
N THR A 488 -27.85 -4.02 -10.91
CA THR A 488 -28.73 -2.95 -10.41
C THR A 488 -29.08 -3.06 -8.93
N SER A 489 -29.04 -4.28 -8.37
CA SER A 489 -29.26 -4.49 -6.94
C SER A 489 -28.59 -5.76 -6.45
N VAL A 490 -28.12 -5.75 -5.20
CA VAL A 490 -27.52 -6.90 -4.53
C VAL A 490 -28.24 -7.16 -3.21
N SER A 491 -28.57 -8.42 -2.92
CA SER A 491 -29.15 -8.80 -1.63
C SER A 491 -28.56 -10.09 -1.06
N PHE A 492 -28.40 -10.12 0.27
CA PHE A 492 -27.79 -11.21 1.02
C PHE A 492 -28.78 -11.80 2.03
N SER A 493 -28.95 -13.13 2.02
CA SER A 493 -29.80 -13.85 2.99
C SER A 493 -29.06 -14.95 3.75
N SER A 494 -27.74 -14.83 3.88
CA SER A 494 -26.87 -15.77 4.60
C SER A 494 -27.40 -16.12 5.99
N SER A 495 -27.38 -17.40 6.35
CA SER A 495 -27.70 -17.90 7.69
C SER A 495 -26.46 -18.17 8.56
N SER A 496 -25.27 -17.96 8.01
CA SER A 496 -23.98 -18.11 8.68
C SER A 496 -23.13 -16.86 8.48
N PRO A 497 -22.13 -16.60 9.34
CA PRO A 497 -21.31 -15.39 9.22
C PRO A 497 -20.76 -15.20 7.81
N LEU A 498 -20.97 -14.01 7.25
CA LEU A 498 -20.62 -13.68 5.87
C LEU A 498 -19.40 -12.75 5.82
N SER A 499 -18.40 -13.10 5.01
CA SER A 499 -17.30 -12.19 4.68
C SER A 499 -17.48 -11.62 3.27
N ILE A 500 -17.59 -10.29 3.16
CA ILE A 500 -17.54 -9.57 1.88
C ILE A 500 -16.18 -8.90 1.79
N GLY A 501 -15.34 -9.34 0.86
CA GLY A 501 -13.94 -8.93 0.72
C GLY A 501 -13.73 -7.54 0.12
N ASP A 502 -12.47 -7.12 0.09
CA ASP A 502 -12.07 -5.80 -0.42
C ASP A 502 -12.48 -5.58 -1.88
N SER A 503 -12.97 -4.39 -2.21
CA SER A 503 -13.36 -3.97 -3.57
C SER A 503 -14.38 -4.90 -4.25
N CYS A 504 -15.13 -5.71 -3.49
CA CYS A 504 -15.99 -6.76 -4.00
C CYS A 504 -16.95 -6.30 -5.10
N PHE A 505 -17.61 -5.15 -4.92
CA PHE A 505 -18.54 -4.53 -5.88
C PHE A 505 -18.05 -3.16 -6.37
N MET A 506 -16.76 -2.83 -6.21
CA MET A 506 -16.22 -1.55 -6.65
C MET A 506 -16.49 -1.31 -8.15
N GLU A 507 -16.86 -0.08 -8.52
CA GLU A 507 -17.25 0.32 -9.88
C GLU A 507 -18.47 -0.44 -10.46
N CYS A 508 -19.40 -0.91 -9.63
CA CYS A 508 -20.73 -1.33 -10.06
C CYS A 508 -21.63 -0.11 -10.27
N SER A 509 -21.30 0.70 -11.29
CA SER A 509 -21.85 2.05 -11.47
C SER A 509 -23.38 2.16 -11.59
N ASN A 510 -24.10 1.08 -11.95
CA ASN A 510 -25.57 1.05 -12.01
C ASN A 510 -26.22 0.43 -10.76
N LEU A 511 -25.45 0.06 -9.74
CA LEU A 511 -25.96 -0.49 -8.49
C LEU A 511 -26.78 0.58 -7.78
N VAL A 512 -28.08 0.36 -7.64
CA VAL A 512 -29.01 1.32 -7.01
C VAL A 512 -29.24 1.00 -5.54
N SER A 513 -29.20 -0.29 -5.18
CA SER A 513 -29.49 -0.74 -3.81
C SER A 513 -28.70 -1.98 -3.39
N VAL A 514 -28.38 -2.02 -2.10
CA VAL A 514 -27.78 -3.17 -1.43
C VAL A 514 -28.58 -3.51 -0.17
N SER A 515 -28.83 -4.80 0.05
CA SER A 515 -29.51 -5.31 1.25
C SER A 515 -28.64 -6.32 1.97
N PHE A 516 -28.12 -5.92 3.13
CA PHE A 516 -27.26 -6.73 3.99
C PHE A 516 -28.03 -7.69 4.89
N PRO A 517 -27.41 -8.80 5.35
CA PRO A 517 -28.09 -9.75 6.21
C PRO A 517 -28.24 -9.17 7.64
N THR A 518 -29.44 -9.32 8.22
CA THR A 518 -29.74 -8.88 9.60
C THR A 518 -29.73 -10.04 10.61
N SER A 519 -29.94 -11.27 10.16
CA SER A 519 -30.03 -12.48 11.00
C SER A 519 -28.69 -13.13 11.32
N THR A 520 -27.59 -12.69 10.71
CA THR A 520 -26.24 -13.22 10.92
C THR A 520 -25.21 -12.12 10.80
N THR A 521 -24.05 -12.31 11.42
CA THR A 521 -22.97 -11.33 11.39
C THR A 521 -22.29 -11.28 10.03
N PHE A 522 -21.74 -10.11 9.66
CA PHE A 522 -20.93 -10.02 8.45
C PHE A 522 -19.80 -8.99 8.57
N THR A 523 -18.83 -9.08 7.68
CA THR A 523 -17.72 -8.13 7.54
C THR A 523 -17.72 -7.50 6.15
N LEU A 524 -17.37 -6.21 6.09
CA LEU A 524 -17.15 -5.48 4.83
C LEU A 524 -15.67 -5.13 4.69
N GLY A 525 -15.07 -5.56 3.59
CA GLY A 525 -13.73 -5.17 3.18
C GLY A 525 -13.62 -3.71 2.75
N SER A 526 -12.40 -3.25 2.57
CA SER A 526 -12.12 -1.88 2.13
C SER A 526 -12.58 -1.66 0.69
N SER A 527 -13.09 -0.46 0.39
CA SER A 527 -13.57 -0.08 -0.95
C SER A 527 -14.67 -0.98 -1.54
N ALA A 528 -15.40 -1.76 -0.72
CA ALA A 528 -16.30 -2.79 -1.23
C ALA A 528 -17.39 -2.28 -2.20
N PHE A 529 -17.83 -1.03 -2.07
CA PHE A 529 -18.81 -0.34 -2.93
C PHE A 529 -18.27 1.01 -3.43
N GLU A 530 -16.95 1.14 -3.56
CA GLU A 530 -16.31 2.37 -4.02
C GLU A 530 -16.70 2.66 -5.49
N ASN A 531 -16.99 3.92 -5.81
CA ASN A 531 -17.43 4.39 -7.13
C ASN A 531 -18.77 3.78 -7.63
N ASP A 532 -19.63 3.30 -6.71
CA ASP A 532 -21.00 2.90 -7.02
C ASP A 532 -21.92 4.13 -7.10
N VAL A 533 -21.73 4.92 -8.14
CA VAL A 533 -22.31 6.27 -8.31
C VAL A 533 -23.85 6.32 -8.40
N SER A 534 -24.52 5.18 -8.62
CA SER A 534 -25.98 5.08 -8.62
C SER A 534 -26.57 4.63 -7.28
N LEU A 535 -25.74 4.22 -6.31
CA LEU A 535 -26.20 3.69 -5.04
C LEU A 535 -26.85 4.82 -4.24
N ASN A 536 -28.17 4.77 -4.09
CA ASN A 536 -28.93 5.91 -3.58
C ASN A 536 -29.00 5.98 -2.05
N ALA A 537 -29.16 4.83 -1.40
CA ALA A 537 -29.31 4.75 0.05
C ALA A 537 -28.76 3.41 0.55
N VAL A 538 -28.33 3.40 1.81
CA VAL A 538 -27.84 2.19 2.47
C VAL A 538 -28.36 2.10 3.91
N TYR A 539 -28.78 0.89 4.30
CA TYR A 539 -29.12 0.52 5.67
C TYR A 539 -28.01 -0.35 6.25
N LEU A 540 -27.41 0.08 7.36
CA LEU A 540 -26.28 -0.57 8.02
C LEU A 540 -26.75 -1.21 9.35
N PRO A 541 -26.92 -2.55 9.39
CA PRO A 541 -27.39 -3.25 10.58
C PRO A 541 -26.30 -3.46 11.65
N LEU A 542 -26.73 -3.74 12.87
CA LEU A 542 -25.88 -4.13 14.01
C LEU A 542 -25.26 -5.52 13.87
N SER A 543 -25.53 -6.24 12.79
CA SER A 543 -24.83 -7.48 12.45
C SER A 543 -23.45 -7.25 11.82
N MET A 544 -23.14 -6.04 11.36
CA MET A 544 -21.87 -5.70 10.72
C MET A 544 -20.73 -5.57 11.74
N LEU A 545 -19.73 -6.45 11.74
CA LEU A 545 -18.66 -6.51 12.74
C LEU A 545 -17.39 -5.74 12.39
N LEU A 546 -16.91 -5.87 11.15
CA LEU A 546 -15.70 -5.23 10.65
C LEU A 546 -16.02 -4.36 9.44
N MET A 547 -15.38 -3.19 9.38
CA MET A 547 -15.67 -2.16 8.40
C MET A 547 -14.36 -1.64 7.80
N GLY A 548 -14.08 -2.03 6.57
CA GLY A 548 -12.95 -1.52 5.81
C GLY A 548 -13.09 -0.04 5.45
N ALA A 549 -11.96 0.62 5.28
CA ALA A 549 -11.91 2.03 4.85
C ALA A 549 -12.49 2.20 3.43
N ARG A 550 -12.92 3.41 3.07
CA ARG A 550 -13.39 3.76 1.71
C ARG A 550 -14.59 2.97 1.16
N CYS A 551 -15.28 2.17 1.99
CA CYS A 551 -16.33 1.25 1.53
C CYS A 551 -17.39 1.90 0.62
N PHE A 552 -17.87 3.11 0.92
CA PHE A 552 -18.85 3.85 0.12
C PHE A 552 -18.27 5.13 -0.49
N PHE A 553 -16.96 5.16 -0.73
CA PHE A 553 -16.27 6.31 -1.34
C PHE A 553 -16.84 6.63 -2.73
N ASN A 554 -17.12 7.91 -3.00
CA ASN A 554 -17.63 8.41 -4.27
C ASN A 554 -18.90 7.67 -4.76
N THR A 555 -19.84 7.42 -3.84
CA THR A 555 -21.14 6.79 -4.16
C THR A 555 -22.24 7.83 -4.36
N GLY A 556 -23.36 7.38 -4.93
CA GLY A 556 -24.54 8.22 -5.19
C GLY A 556 -25.41 8.52 -3.96
N LEU A 557 -24.92 8.24 -2.75
CA LEU A 557 -25.72 8.19 -1.54
C LEU A 557 -26.38 9.55 -1.25
N THR A 558 -27.68 9.52 -1.02
CA THR A 558 -28.49 10.65 -0.53
C THR A 558 -28.85 10.51 0.95
N SER A 559 -28.83 9.27 1.46
CA SER A 559 -29.08 8.95 2.87
C SER A 559 -28.31 7.69 3.31
N VAL A 560 -27.96 7.68 4.60
CA VAL A 560 -27.34 6.54 5.30
C VAL A 560 -28.14 6.31 6.57
N THR A 561 -28.56 5.08 6.83
CA THR A 561 -29.31 4.72 8.04
C THR A 561 -28.57 3.65 8.83
N PHE A 562 -28.34 3.90 10.11
CA PHE A 562 -27.76 2.94 11.04
C PHE A 562 -28.85 2.31 11.90
N GLU A 563 -28.83 0.99 12.07
CA GLU A 563 -29.77 0.31 12.96
C GLU A 563 -29.64 0.83 14.40
N ASN A 564 -30.76 1.30 14.94
CA ASN A 564 -30.84 1.90 16.28
C ASN A 564 -29.84 3.05 16.49
N SER A 565 -29.44 3.75 15.42
CA SER A 565 -28.42 4.80 15.44
C SER A 565 -27.12 4.36 16.11
N LYS A 566 -26.69 3.11 15.87
CA LYS A 566 -25.50 2.49 16.47
C LYS A 566 -24.64 1.76 15.44
N ILE A 567 -23.38 1.55 15.81
CA ILE A 567 -22.39 0.81 15.00
C ILE A 567 -21.56 -0.10 15.90
N ASN A 568 -21.01 -1.22 15.41
CA ASN A 568 -20.24 -2.14 16.26
C ASN A 568 -18.78 -1.72 16.49
N SER A 569 -18.29 -0.71 15.78
CA SER A 569 -16.99 -0.09 16.04
C SER A 569 -17.15 1.15 16.90
N ALA A 570 -16.09 1.56 17.59
CA ALA A 570 -16.02 2.88 18.20
C ALA A 570 -15.74 3.99 17.15
N GLU A 571 -15.45 3.63 15.90
CA GLU A 571 -15.03 4.57 14.86
C GLU A 571 -15.84 4.38 13.58
N ILE A 572 -16.25 5.51 12.98
CA ILE A 572 -16.64 5.60 11.57
C ILE A 572 -15.37 5.54 10.73
N PRO A 573 -15.15 4.50 9.89
CA PRO A 573 -13.90 4.30 9.17
C PRO A 573 -13.41 5.50 8.35
N SER A 574 -12.11 5.52 8.11
CA SER A 574 -11.50 6.53 7.23
C SER A 574 -12.08 6.47 5.82
N GLN A 575 -12.35 7.65 5.27
CA GLN A 575 -12.87 7.89 3.92
C GLN A 575 -14.18 7.19 3.57
N TRP A 576 -14.96 6.76 4.56
CA TRP A 576 -16.06 5.82 4.33
C TRP A 576 -17.17 6.36 3.42
N PHE A 577 -17.49 7.64 3.55
CA PHE A 577 -18.48 8.36 2.74
C PHE A 577 -17.86 9.60 2.08
N SER A 578 -16.54 9.62 1.85
CA SER A 578 -15.92 10.73 1.12
C SER A 578 -16.45 10.79 -0.30
N ASP A 579 -16.56 12.00 -0.84
CA ASP A 579 -17.02 12.28 -2.20
C ASP A 579 -18.47 11.81 -2.47
N CYS A 580 -19.24 11.48 -1.43
CA CYS A 580 -20.69 11.29 -1.50
C CYS A 580 -21.40 12.65 -1.66
N SER A 581 -21.17 13.30 -2.80
CA SER A 581 -21.59 14.67 -3.09
C SER A 581 -23.11 14.90 -3.09
N LYS A 582 -23.92 13.83 -3.10
CA LYS A 582 -25.39 13.90 -3.00
C LYS A 582 -25.92 13.73 -1.57
N LEU A 583 -25.07 13.44 -0.59
CA LEU A 583 -25.47 13.21 0.80
C LEU A 583 -25.73 14.56 1.48
N THR A 584 -27.00 14.88 1.74
CA THR A 584 -27.40 16.18 2.31
C THR A 584 -27.62 16.16 3.82
N ALA A 585 -27.74 14.99 4.42
CA ALA A 585 -27.88 14.80 5.85
C ALA A 585 -27.14 13.54 6.28
N PHE A 586 -26.54 13.58 7.47
CA PHE A 586 -25.86 12.44 8.07
C PHE A 586 -26.07 12.43 9.58
N GLU A 587 -26.53 11.31 10.12
CA GLU A 587 -26.66 11.09 11.56
C GLU A 587 -25.44 10.32 12.06
N ILE A 588 -24.67 10.90 12.98
CA ILE A 588 -23.55 10.22 13.61
C ILE A 588 -24.10 9.17 14.60
N PRO A 589 -23.70 7.89 14.52
CA PRO A 589 -24.12 6.88 15.48
C PRO A 589 -23.85 7.30 16.93
N THR A 590 -24.85 7.10 17.78
CA THR A 590 -24.86 7.50 19.20
C THR A 590 -23.79 6.85 20.06
N ASN A 591 -23.12 5.81 19.58
CA ASN A 591 -22.01 5.13 20.26
C ASN A 591 -20.65 5.28 19.55
N ALA A 592 -20.55 6.10 18.50
CA ALA A 592 -19.28 6.39 17.84
C ALA A 592 -18.42 7.32 18.72
N ALA A 593 -17.20 6.89 19.03
CA ALA A 593 -16.19 7.68 19.73
C ALA A 593 -15.30 8.50 18.78
N ARG A 594 -15.20 8.12 17.50
CA ARG A 594 -14.34 8.79 16.52
C ARG A 594 -14.99 8.88 15.14
N LEU A 595 -14.86 10.04 14.50
CA LEU A 595 -14.99 10.17 13.04
C LEU A 595 -13.61 9.99 12.41
N GLY A 596 -13.45 8.99 11.53
CA GLY A 596 -12.18 8.68 10.88
C GLY A 596 -11.71 9.76 9.90
N VAL A 597 -10.46 9.61 9.44
CA VAL A 597 -9.82 10.58 8.53
C VAL A 597 -10.64 10.71 7.24
N GLU A 598 -10.95 11.95 6.85
CA GLU A 598 -11.72 12.28 5.64
C GLU A 598 -13.11 11.60 5.52
N CYS A 599 -13.68 11.03 6.59
CA CYS A 599 -14.83 10.12 6.47
C CYS A 599 -16.10 10.71 5.81
N LEU A 600 -16.31 12.02 5.89
CA LEU A 600 -17.43 12.77 5.28
C LEU A 600 -16.93 13.88 4.34
N LYS A 601 -15.67 13.80 3.88
CA LYS A 601 -15.08 14.77 2.96
C LYS A 601 -15.94 14.97 1.69
N ASN A 602 -16.08 16.20 1.24
CA ASN A 602 -16.77 16.57 -0.01
C ASN A 602 -18.20 16.01 -0.10
N THR A 603 -18.91 16.02 1.04
CA THR A 603 -20.36 15.74 1.10
C THR A 603 -21.17 17.03 1.02
N SER A 604 -22.47 16.91 0.72
CA SER A 604 -23.39 18.05 0.64
C SER A 604 -24.16 18.28 1.95
N ILE A 605 -23.66 17.78 3.07
CA ILE A 605 -24.32 17.93 4.37
C ILE A 605 -24.50 19.42 4.71
N THR A 606 -25.67 19.80 5.20
CA THR A 606 -25.98 21.20 5.56
C THR A 606 -25.79 21.49 7.03
N SER A 607 -25.97 20.49 7.88
CA SER A 607 -25.78 20.59 9.33
C SER A 607 -25.34 19.24 9.89
N ILE A 608 -24.63 19.26 11.01
CA ILE A 608 -24.22 18.04 11.70
C ILE A 608 -24.39 18.19 13.22
N THR A 609 -24.88 17.13 13.86
CA THR A 609 -25.01 17.07 15.32
C THR A 609 -23.97 16.12 15.89
N ILE A 610 -23.16 16.62 16.82
CA ILE A 610 -22.11 15.87 17.52
C ILE A 610 -22.71 15.22 18.78
N PRO A 611 -22.82 13.87 18.84
CA PRO A 611 -23.42 13.17 19.96
C PRO A 611 -22.48 13.10 21.18
N ASP A 612 -23.04 12.72 22.33
CA ASP A 612 -22.30 12.74 23.61
C ASP A 612 -21.13 11.75 23.67
N SER A 613 -21.19 10.69 22.88
CA SER A 613 -20.17 9.65 22.81
C SER A 613 -18.93 10.05 22.03
N LEU A 614 -19.00 11.07 21.17
CA LEU A 614 -17.91 11.41 20.26
C LEU A 614 -16.76 12.08 21.02
N ILE A 615 -15.55 11.51 20.90
CA ILE A 615 -14.32 11.97 21.56
C ILE A 615 -13.42 12.73 20.59
N THR A 616 -13.30 12.22 19.36
CA THR A 616 -12.36 12.77 18.36
C THR A 616 -13.02 13.04 17.01
N LEU A 617 -12.78 14.26 16.50
CA LEU A 617 -12.92 14.60 15.08
C LEU A 617 -11.55 14.48 14.41
N SER A 618 -11.35 13.43 13.61
CA SER A 618 -10.04 13.15 13.00
C SER A 618 -9.77 14.06 11.80
N MET A 619 -8.51 14.07 11.36
CA MET A 619 -8.02 14.90 10.28
C MET A 619 -8.97 14.95 9.07
N HIS A 620 -9.34 16.16 8.66
CA HIS A 620 -10.14 16.40 7.46
C HIS A 620 -11.51 15.70 7.40
N CYS A 621 -12.11 15.27 8.52
CA CYS A 621 -13.34 14.49 8.47
C CYS A 621 -14.53 15.19 7.79
N PHE A 622 -14.56 16.54 7.75
CA PHE A 622 -15.52 17.34 6.97
C PHE A 622 -14.86 18.24 5.91
N LEU A 623 -13.66 17.87 5.43
CA LEU A 623 -12.95 18.63 4.40
C LEU A 623 -13.84 18.84 3.17
N ASP A 624 -13.91 20.07 2.66
CA ASP A 624 -14.68 20.46 1.47
C ASP A 624 -16.19 20.18 1.55
N CYS A 625 -16.78 20.08 2.76
CA CYS A 625 -18.23 20.12 2.93
C CYS A 625 -18.79 21.53 2.70
N GLN A 626 -18.80 21.98 1.45
CA GLN A 626 -19.08 23.38 1.07
C GLN A 626 -20.49 23.85 1.45
N ASN A 627 -21.43 22.91 1.65
CA ASN A 627 -22.81 23.20 2.07
C ASN A 627 -23.01 23.22 3.58
N LEU A 628 -22.01 22.84 4.38
CA LEU A 628 -22.13 22.80 5.84
C LEU A 628 -22.31 24.21 6.37
N GLU A 629 -23.41 24.47 7.05
CA GLU A 629 -23.79 25.77 7.58
C GLU A 629 -23.65 25.86 9.10
N GLU A 630 -23.99 24.77 9.80
CA GLU A 630 -24.09 24.75 11.25
C GLU A 630 -23.63 23.43 11.86
N ILE A 631 -23.04 23.53 13.04
CA ILE A 631 -22.66 22.38 13.88
C ILE A 631 -23.34 22.52 15.24
N THR A 632 -24.07 21.48 15.63
CA THR A 632 -24.67 21.37 16.96
C THR A 632 -23.85 20.39 17.79
N ILE A 633 -23.53 20.75 19.04
CA ILE A 633 -22.85 19.86 19.98
C ILE A 633 -23.80 19.60 21.15
N HIS A 634 -24.04 18.33 21.49
CA HIS A 634 -24.88 17.97 22.64
C HIS A 634 -24.27 18.43 23.96
N ASP A 635 -25.12 18.77 24.93
CA ASP A 635 -24.71 19.38 26.21
C ASP A 635 -23.80 18.47 27.07
N GLU A 636 -23.89 17.14 26.93
CA GLU A 636 -23.08 16.17 27.69
C GLU A 636 -21.87 15.66 26.88
N SER A 637 -21.46 16.38 25.84
CA SER A 637 -20.43 15.92 24.91
C SER A 637 -19.06 15.66 25.54
N LYS A 638 -18.53 14.47 25.22
CA LYS A 638 -17.17 14.01 25.57
C LYS A 638 -16.08 14.48 24.61
N LEU A 639 -16.43 15.29 23.62
CA LEU A 639 -15.48 15.78 22.61
C LEU A 639 -14.27 16.40 23.31
N SER A 640 -13.08 15.87 23.01
CA SER A 640 -11.82 16.30 23.62
C SER A 640 -10.73 16.59 22.59
N GLU A 641 -10.89 16.08 21.37
CA GLU A 641 -9.89 16.18 20.31
C GLU A 641 -10.51 16.62 18.98
N ILE A 642 -9.95 17.68 18.41
CA ILE A 642 -10.25 18.18 17.06
C ILE A 642 -8.92 18.28 16.34
N GLU A 643 -8.72 17.43 15.34
CA GLU A 643 -7.47 17.31 14.60
C GLU A 643 -7.36 18.36 13.47
N TYR A 644 -6.28 18.28 12.68
CA TYR A 644 -5.98 19.23 11.61
C TYR A 644 -7.07 19.27 10.53
N GLY A 645 -7.44 20.49 10.12
CA GLY A 645 -8.21 20.74 8.90
C GLY A 645 -9.60 20.10 8.87
N VAL A 646 -10.20 19.81 10.03
CA VAL A 646 -11.54 19.19 10.15
C VAL A 646 -12.59 19.92 9.33
N PHE A 647 -12.58 21.26 9.31
CA PHE A 647 -13.54 22.12 8.59
C PHE A 647 -12.92 22.91 7.43
N ALA A 648 -11.76 22.47 6.93
CA ALA A 648 -11.15 23.11 5.76
C ALA A 648 -12.11 23.01 4.56
N GLY A 649 -12.28 24.10 3.80
CA GLY A 649 -13.20 24.11 2.64
C GLY A 649 -14.70 24.17 2.96
N CYS A 650 -15.10 24.24 4.24
CA CYS A 650 -16.49 24.45 4.65
C CYS A 650 -16.92 25.93 4.50
N LEU A 651 -17.03 26.41 3.26
CA LEU A 651 -17.18 27.84 2.95
C LEU A 651 -18.49 28.49 3.41
N ARG A 652 -19.50 27.70 3.79
CA ARG A 652 -20.79 28.18 4.32
C ARG A 652 -20.94 28.04 5.84
N PHE A 653 -19.95 27.47 6.51
CA PHE A 653 -20.02 27.15 7.93
C PHE A 653 -19.95 28.44 8.75
N ARG A 654 -21.09 28.83 9.32
CA ARG A 654 -21.29 30.15 9.95
C ARG A 654 -21.49 30.09 11.45
N ASN A 655 -21.93 28.96 12.00
CA ASN A 655 -22.36 28.90 13.39
C ASN A 655 -22.07 27.56 14.05
N ILE A 656 -21.65 27.61 15.32
CA ILE A 656 -21.62 26.48 16.24
C ILE A 656 -22.65 26.76 17.34
N SER A 657 -23.47 25.78 17.69
CA SER A 657 -24.46 25.94 18.76
C SER A 657 -23.80 26.33 20.09
N GLN A 658 -24.52 27.09 20.92
CA GLN A 658 -24.09 27.36 22.30
C GLN A 658 -23.94 26.04 23.04
N PHE A 659 -22.79 25.85 23.67
CA PHE A 659 -22.39 24.57 24.28
C PHE A 659 -21.32 24.81 25.34
N THR A 660 -21.28 24.00 26.39
CA THR A 660 -20.22 24.01 27.40
C THR A 660 -20.00 22.60 27.93
N SER A 661 -18.75 22.13 27.89
CA SER A 661 -18.30 20.89 28.54
C SER A 661 -16.99 21.10 29.30
N VAL A 662 -16.49 19.99 29.85
CA VAL A 662 -15.20 19.95 30.56
C VAL A 662 -14.02 20.34 29.66
N ASN A 663 -14.11 20.12 28.34
CA ASN A 663 -12.99 20.36 27.41
C ASN A 663 -13.16 21.61 26.56
N PHE A 664 -14.39 21.90 26.12
CA PHE A 664 -14.68 22.97 25.18
C PHE A 664 -15.89 23.79 25.60
N LEU A 665 -15.97 25.01 25.08
CA LEU A 665 -17.18 25.83 25.16
C LEU A 665 -17.32 26.66 23.89
N THR A 666 -18.56 27.01 23.55
CA THR A 666 -18.87 27.92 22.46
C THR A 666 -19.27 29.28 23.02
N GLU A 667 -18.71 30.36 22.46
CA GLU A 667 -19.12 31.73 22.74
C GLU A 667 -19.30 32.47 21.41
N ASN A 668 -20.48 33.06 21.18
CA ASN A 668 -20.81 33.77 19.93
C ASN A 668 -20.53 32.95 18.65
N GLY A 669 -20.81 31.65 18.67
CA GLY A 669 -20.59 30.75 17.53
C GLY A 669 -19.13 30.32 17.31
N ILE A 670 -18.22 30.68 18.22
CA ILE A 670 -16.79 30.37 18.15
C ILE A 670 -16.43 29.35 19.23
N LEU A 671 -15.62 28.35 18.88
CA LEU A 671 -15.22 27.27 19.80
C LEU A 671 -13.89 27.58 20.50
N TYR A 672 -13.91 27.51 21.83
CA TYR A 672 -12.76 27.68 22.71
C TYR A 672 -12.53 26.42 23.56
N SER A 673 -11.35 26.32 24.17
CA SER A 673 -11.17 25.45 25.34
C SER A 673 -12.05 25.93 26.50
N SER A 674 -12.43 25.02 27.41
CA SER A 674 -13.30 25.33 28.55
C SER A 674 -12.77 26.46 29.46
N ASP A 675 -11.46 26.63 29.54
CA ASP A 675 -10.76 27.70 30.27
C ASP A 675 -10.55 28.99 29.44
N ARG A 676 -10.99 29.02 28.17
CA ARG A 676 -10.82 30.11 27.19
C ARG A 676 -9.37 30.42 26.80
N THR A 677 -8.41 29.59 27.21
CA THR A 677 -6.99 29.84 26.89
C THR A 677 -6.61 29.44 25.46
N LYS A 678 -7.45 28.67 24.77
CA LYS A 678 -7.21 28.22 23.40
C LYS A 678 -8.42 28.54 22.53
N LEU A 679 -8.19 29.23 21.43
CA LEU A 679 -9.16 29.40 20.36
C LEU A 679 -9.02 28.20 19.41
N ILE A 680 -10.09 27.42 19.23
CA ILE A 680 -10.05 26.12 18.56
C ILE A 680 -10.57 26.23 17.12
N VAL A 681 -11.81 26.69 16.95
CA VAL A 681 -12.49 26.79 15.64
C VAL A 681 -13.19 28.12 15.51
N TYR A 682 -12.94 28.80 14.40
CA TYR A 682 -13.66 29.98 13.95
C TYR A 682 -14.43 29.64 12.66
N PRO A 683 -15.76 29.78 12.62
CA PRO A 683 -16.55 29.45 11.43
C PRO A 683 -16.14 30.29 10.19
N PRO A 684 -15.72 29.67 9.06
CA PRO A 684 -15.25 30.38 7.87
C PRO A 684 -16.23 31.39 7.27
N ALA A 685 -17.53 31.13 7.39
CA ALA A 685 -18.61 31.97 6.88
C ALA A 685 -19.17 32.93 7.95
N SER A 686 -18.46 33.13 9.07
CA SER A 686 -18.85 34.15 10.04
C SER A 686 -18.98 35.52 9.35
N PRO A 687 -20.01 36.33 9.67
CA PRO A 687 -20.24 37.62 9.01
C PRO A 687 -19.24 38.71 9.44
N ASN A 688 -18.40 38.43 10.45
CA ASN A 688 -17.52 39.42 11.04
C ASN A 688 -16.31 39.72 10.14
N LYS A 689 -16.22 40.96 9.67
CA LYS A 689 -15.04 41.47 8.95
C LYS A 689 -13.88 41.83 9.88
N TYR A 690 -14.19 42.16 11.12
CA TYR A 690 -13.24 42.61 12.12
C TYR A 690 -13.33 41.70 13.34
N VAL A 691 -12.22 41.07 13.71
CA VAL A 691 -12.16 40.12 14.83
C VAL A 691 -11.15 40.60 15.85
N ALA A 692 -11.61 40.91 17.06
CA ALA A 692 -10.74 41.13 18.21
C ALA A 692 -10.64 39.83 19.00
N ILE A 693 -9.42 39.31 19.16
CA ILE A 693 -9.16 38.11 19.97
C ILE A 693 -9.31 38.48 21.45
N SER A 694 -9.97 37.64 22.25
CA SER A 694 -10.10 37.88 23.70
C SER A 694 -8.73 37.97 24.38
N ASP A 695 -8.62 38.81 25.40
CA ASP A 695 -7.45 38.95 26.29
C ASP A 695 -7.12 37.68 27.09
N LYS A 696 -8.05 36.71 27.18
CA LYS A 696 -7.84 35.42 27.84
C LYS A 696 -7.17 34.36 26.96
N VAL A 697 -7.24 34.52 25.63
CA VAL A 697 -6.67 33.53 24.70
C VAL A 697 -5.15 33.56 24.80
N ARG A 698 -4.51 32.40 24.92
CA ARG A 698 -3.06 32.23 24.93
C ARG A 698 -2.57 31.55 23.66
N THR A 699 -3.36 30.66 23.08
CA THR A 699 -3.00 29.90 21.88
C THR A 699 -4.09 29.98 20.83
N ILE A 700 -3.72 30.31 19.59
CA ILE A 700 -4.54 30.08 18.39
C ILE A 700 -4.14 28.72 17.84
N LYS A 701 -5.08 27.76 17.84
CA LYS A 701 -4.80 26.36 17.46
C LYS A 701 -4.61 26.20 15.96
N GLN A 702 -4.29 24.96 15.58
CA GLN A 702 -4.06 24.59 14.19
C GLN A 702 -5.37 24.75 13.42
N SER A 703 -5.32 25.31 12.20
CA SER A 703 -6.49 25.51 11.33
C SER A 703 -7.65 26.32 11.91
N THR A 704 -7.43 27.10 12.99
CA THR A 704 -8.53 27.79 13.68
C THR A 704 -9.35 28.70 12.78
N PHE A 705 -8.71 29.47 11.88
CA PHE A 705 -9.34 30.38 10.92
C PHE A 705 -9.20 29.87 9.48
N ILE A 706 -9.04 28.56 9.27
CA ILE A 706 -8.82 28.02 7.93
C ILE A 706 -9.95 28.42 6.97
N GLY A 707 -9.62 29.00 5.82
CA GLY A 707 -10.58 29.42 4.80
C GLY A 707 -11.50 30.57 5.20
N CYS A 708 -11.19 31.34 6.26
CA CYS A 708 -12.02 32.49 6.68
C CYS A 708 -11.89 33.66 5.70
N VAL A 709 -12.62 33.61 4.59
CA VAL A 709 -12.55 34.60 3.51
C VAL A 709 -13.24 35.92 3.83
N ASN A 710 -14.10 35.98 4.85
CA ASN A 710 -14.81 37.23 5.20
C ASN A 710 -13.99 38.18 6.07
N ILE A 711 -12.94 37.70 6.74
CA ILE A 711 -12.17 38.48 7.71
C ILE A 711 -11.23 39.42 6.97
N GLU A 712 -11.34 40.72 7.24
CA GLU A 712 -10.47 41.77 6.70
C GLU A 712 -9.41 42.23 7.72
N SER A 713 -9.72 42.12 9.01
CA SER A 713 -8.82 42.57 10.08
C SER A 713 -8.92 41.68 11.32
N ILE A 714 -7.77 41.32 11.89
CA ILE A 714 -7.68 40.64 13.18
C ILE A 714 -6.80 41.45 14.13
N MET A 715 -7.32 41.68 15.34
CA MET A 715 -6.62 42.36 16.43
C MET A 715 -6.32 41.38 17.56
N ILE A 716 -5.04 41.22 17.88
CA ILE A 716 -4.54 40.51 19.06
C ILE A 716 -4.20 41.55 20.13
N PRO A 717 -4.86 41.53 21.30
CA PRO A 717 -4.50 42.42 22.41
C PRO A 717 -3.10 42.14 22.96
N ASP A 718 -2.45 43.16 23.51
CA ASP A 718 -1.18 42.99 24.22
C ASP A 718 -1.33 42.01 25.38
N ASN A 719 -0.29 41.19 25.59
CA ASN A 719 -0.24 40.16 26.64
C ASN A 719 -1.31 39.06 26.53
N SER A 720 -2.00 38.94 25.39
CA SER A 720 -2.97 37.88 25.14
C SER A 720 -2.31 36.62 24.55
N VAL A 721 -2.09 36.59 23.23
CA VAL A 721 -1.66 35.38 22.50
C VAL A 721 -0.14 35.22 22.60
N THR A 722 0.32 34.02 22.98
CA THR A 722 1.73 33.65 23.01
C THR A 722 2.14 32.73 21.86
N SER A 723 1.20 31.90 21.36
CA SER A 723 1.47 30.93 20.30
C SER A 723 0.37 30.90 19.23
N ILE A 724 0.78 30.96 17.97
CA ILE A 724 -0.05 30.72 16.78
C ILE A 724 0.42 29.40 16.17
N LYS A 725 -0.45 28.40 16.03
CA LYS A 725 -0.07 27.07 15.50
C LYS A 725 -0.10 27.01 13.96
N ASN A 726 0.31 25.87 13.41
CA ASN A 726 0.41 25.66 11.96
C ASN A 726 -0.93 25.92 11.27
N ASN A 727 -0.90 26.45 10.05
CA ASN A 727 -2.10 26.68 9.22
C ASN A 727 -3.23 27.49 9.90
N ALA A 728 -2.95 28.21 10.98
CA ALA A 728 -3.97 28.86 11.81
C ALA A 728 -4.88 29.83 11.05
N PHE A 729 -4.34 30.54 10.05
CA PHE A 729 -5.03 31.48 9.16
C PHE A 729 -4.88 31.09 7.69
N GLU A 730 -4.66 29.81 7.40
CA GLU A 730 -4.52 29.34 6.02
C GLU A 730 -5.78 29.71 5.20
N GLY A 731 -5.60 30.31 4.03
CA GLY A 731 -6.69 30.65 3.11
C GLY A 731 -7.52 31.88 3.52
N CYS A 732 -7.12 32.66 4.53
CA CYS A 732 -7.74 33.95 4.85
C CYS A 732 -7.42 35.02 3.78
N SER A 733 -7.93 34.85 2.57
CA SER A 733 -7.49 35.59 1.39
C SER A 733 -7.75 37.10 1.45
N ASN A 734 -8.75 37.54 2.21
CA ASN A 734 -9.13 38.95 2.37
C ASN A 734 -8.54 39.63 3.61
N LEU A 735 -7.72 38.92 4.39
CA LEU A 735 -7.08 39.48 5.58
C LEU A 735 -6.06 40.56 5.18
N LYS A 736 -6.34 41.82 5.51
CA LYS A 736 -5.53 43.01 5.16
C LYS A 736 -4.73 43.52 6.35
N VAL A 737 -5.33 43.49 7.54
CA VAL A 737 -4.74 44.05 8.76
C VAL A 737 -4.58 42.96 9.81
N PHE A 738 -3.37 42.80 10.30
CA PHE A 738 -3.03 41.84 11.35
C PHE A 738 -1.92 42.41 12.22
N ASN A 739 -2.14 42.49 13.54
CA ASN A 739 -1.09 42.89 14.48
C ASN A 739 -0.49 41.66 15.19
N ILE A 740 0.81 41.74 15.46
CA ILE A 740 1.59 40.69 16.14
C ILE A 740 2.32 41.34 17.32
N PRO A 741 1.68 41.37 18.51
CA PRO A 741 2.29 41.94 19.72
C PRO A 741 3.54 41.18 20.15
N LYS A 742 4.37 41.81 20.98
CA LYS A 742 5.66 41.27 21.46
C LYS A 742 5.49 39.97 22.26
N CYS A 743 4.32 39.72 22.83
CA CYS A 743 4.04 38.49 23.58
C CYS A 743 3.93 37.24 22.69
N VAL A 744 3.70 37.39 21.38
CA VAL A 744 3.70 36.27 20.42
C VAL A 744 5.13 35.80 20.20
N ASN A 745 5.46 34.63 20.75
CA ASN A 745 6.83 34.08 20.73
C ASN A 745 6.97 32.84 19.84
N SER A 746 5.86 32.25 19.40
CA SER A 746 5.83 31.04 18.57
C SER A 746 4.78 31.18 17.47
N ILE A 747 5.21 30.99 16.22
CA ILE A 747 4.35 30.96 15.03
C ILE A 747 4.64 29.68 14.26
N GLY A 748 3.58 28.92 13.96
CA GLY A 748 3.66 27.65 13.25
C GLY A 748 3.92 27.81 11.76
N GLU A 749 4.34 26.70 11.13
CA GLU A 749 4.54 26.62 9.69
C GLU A 749 3.22 26.87 8.93
N ASN A 750 3.29 27.56 7.79
CA ASN A 750 2.14 27.87 6.95
C ASN A 750 0.96 28.58 7.66
N ALA A 751 1.18 29.18 8.84
CA ALA A 751 0.10 29.82 9.61
C ALA A 751 -0.66 30.90 8.85
N PHE A 752 -0.06 31.53 7.83
CA PHE A 752 -0.64 32.56 6.97
C PHE A 752 -0.59 32.19 5.48
N LEU A 753 -0.48 30.90 5.16
CA LEU A 753 -0.48 30.43 3.78
C LEU A 753 -1.77 30.88 3.06
N GLY A 754 -1.66 31.49 1.88
CA GLY A 754 -2.82 31.96 1.11
C GLY A 754 -3.47 33.26 1.62
N CYS A 755 -2.90 33.95 2.60
CA CYS A 755 -3.32 35.29 3.04
C CYS A 755 -2.90 36.38 2.04
N ASN A 756 -3.46 36.35 0.82
CA ASN A 756 -2.98 37.14 -0.31
C ASN A 756 -3.13 38.66 -0.13
N SER A 757 -4.05 39.12 0.72
CA SER A 757 -4.28 40.55 0.99
C SER A 757 -3.32 41.16 2.00
N LEU A 758 -2.54 40.34 2.72
CA LEU A 758 -1.46 40.78 3.60
C LEU A 758 -0.25 41.22 2.76
N SER A 759 -0.34 42.38 2.13
CA SER A 759 0.59 42.83 1.08
C SER A 759 1.69 43.78 1.56
N CYS A 760 1.42 44.64 2.55
CA CYS A 760 2.37 45.59 3.17
C CYS A 760 1.85 46.02 4.55
N GLY A 761 2.74 46.56 5.40
CA GLY A 761 2.33 47.27 6.62
C GLY A 761 1.85 46.40 7.79
N ILE A 762 2.20 45.11 7.85
CA ILE A 762 1.90 44.29 9.03
C ILE A 762 2.62 44.86 10.26
N LEU A 763 1.86 45.10 11.33
CA LEU A 763 2.38 45.61 12.60
C LEU A 763 2.88 44.45 13.47
N TYR A 764 4.18 44.19 13.46
CA TYR A 764 4.80 43.17 14.32
C TYR A 764 5.87 43.78 15.24
N GLU A 765 5.83 43.48 16.54
CA GLU A 765 6.69 44.17 17.53
C GLU A 765 8.05 43.49 17.75
N ASN A 766 8.12 42.17 17.62
CA ASN A 766 9.38 41.44 17.77
C ASN A 766 10.24 41.59 16.49
N LYS A 767 11.27 42.44 16.56
CA LYS A 767 12.14 42.78 15.42
C LYS A 767 13.39 41.90 15.28
N THR A 768 13.49 40.77 15.98
CA THR A 768 14.63 39.86 15.85
C THR A 768 14.69 39.19 14.47
N LYS A 769 15.91 38.92 13.96
CA LYS A 769 16.10 38.27 12.64
C LYS A 769 15.43 36.89 12.58
N GLN A 770 15.52 36.12 13.66
CA GLN A 770 14.91 34.80 13.79
C GLN A 770 13.38 34.87 13.72
N PHE A 771 12.76 35.85 14.40
CA PHE A 771 11.31 36.03 14.35
C PHE A 771 10.83 36.48 12.97
N LYS A 772 11.60 37.34 12.28
CA LYS A 772 11.31 37.73 10.90
C LYS A 772 11.30 36.51 9.95
N LEU A 773 12.26 35.60 10.11
CA LEU A 773 12.31 34.36 9.34
C LEU A 773 11.14 33.43 9.68
N ALA A 774 10.75 33.34 10.97
CA ALA A 774 9.59 32.56 11.38
C ALA A 774 8.28 33.07 10.72
N LEU A 775 8.10 34.39 10.61
CA LEU A 775 6.97 34.99 9.90
C LEU A 775 6.95 34.61 8.41
N ILE A 776 8.11 34.65 7.75
CA ILE A 776 8.23 34.28 6.33
C ILE A 776 7.94 32.79 6.13
N ASN A 777 8.50 31.91 6.98
CA ASN A 777 8.22 30.47 6.95
C ASN A 777 6.75 30.14 7.30
N ALA A 778 6.09 31.01 8.06
CA ALA A 778 4.66 30.92 8.32
C ALA A 778 3.80 31.33 7.11
N GLY A 779 4.39 31.75 5.99
CA GLY A 779 3.67 32.10 4.76
C GLY A 779 3.42 33.60 4.56
N ILE A 780 3.97 34.47 5.43
CA ILE A 780 3.88 35.92 5.23
C ILE A 780 4.84 36.37 4.12
N ASN A 781 4.34 37.14 3.16
CA ASN A 781 5.18 37.72 2.12
C ASN A 781 6.22 38.68 2.73
N ALA A 782 7.49 38.59 2.31
CA ALA A 782 8.53 39.48 2.84
C ALA A 782 8.21 40.97 2.66
N ARG A 783 7.51 41.36 1.57
CA ARG A 783 7.02 42.73 1.34
C ARG A 783 5.97 43.17 2.36
N ALA A 784 5.20 42.23 2.90
CA ALA A 784 4.21 42.51 3.93
C ALA A 784 4.81 43.05 5.24
N LEU A 785 6.09 42.75 5.47
CA LEU A 785 6.86 43.17 6.64
C LEU A 785 7.52 44.55 6.46
N GLU A 786 7.38 45.15 5.28
CA GLU A 786 7.87 46.49 4.97
C GLU A 786 6.72 47.51 5.07
N ALA A 787 7.07 48.78 5.27
CA ALA A 787 6.07 49.84 5.27
C ALA A 787 5.40 49.92 3.89
N CYS A 788 4.07 50.09 3.86
CA CYS A 788 3.37 50.38 2.62
C CYS A 788 3.96 51.68 2.03
N HIS A 789 4.49 51.61 0.80
CA HIS A 789 4.87 52.83 0.09
C HIS A 789 3.61 53.68 -0.10
N GLU A 790 3.60 54.88 0.47
CA GLU A 790 2.47 55.81 0.33
C GLU A 790 2.19 56.10 -1.14
N ILE A 791 0.91 56.00 -1.50
CA ILE A 791 0.31 56.73 -2.60
C ILE A 791 0.65 58.21 -2.39
N THR A 792 1.51 58.75 -3.25
CA THR A 792 1.98 60.13 -3.18
C THR A 792 0.80 61.10 -3.28
N CYS A 793 0.44 61.76 -2.19
CA CYS A 793 -0.13 63.10 -2.23
C CYS A 793 0.85 64.06 -1.56
N LYS A 794 1.38 65.00 -2.36
CA LYS A 794 2.21 66.12 -1.90
C LYS A 794 1.59 66.75 -0.65
N VAL A 795 2.39 66.96 0.42
CA VAL A 795 2.87 68.29 0.86
C VAL A 795 3.71 68.18 2.15
N ARG A 796 4.80 68.95 2.10
CA ARG A 796 5.80 69.42 3.07
C ARG A 796 5.54 69.35 4.59
N ASN A 797 6.62 68.98 5.29
CA ASN A 797 7.16 69.52 6.55
C ASN A 797 6.19 69.95 7.67
N SER A 798 6.16 69.17 8.74
CA SER A 798 6.30 69.68 10.11
C SER A 798 6.70 68.57 11.08
N ARG A 799 7.68 68.84 11.96
CA ARG A 799 7.96 68.05 13.15
C ARG A 799 6.77 68.19 14.12
N SER A 800 6.17 67.08 14.55
CA SER A 800 5.54 66.97 15.87
C SER A 800 5.24 65.52 16.26
N SER A 801 5.46 65.28 17.54
CA SER A 801 5.07 64.18 18.44
C SER A 801 3.81 63.36 18.14
N MET A 802 3.79 62.16 18.73
CA MET A 802 2.67 61.33 19.22
C MET A 802 1.24 61.73 18.77
N SER A 803 0.44 60.69 18.45
CA SER A 803 -1.04 60.66 18.36
C SER A 803 -1.65 60.63 16.96
N PHE A 804 -1.42 59.56 16.19
CA PHE A 804 -2.30 59.23 15.05
C PHE A 804 -2.94 57.83 15.11
N PHE A 805 -2.47 56.92 15.98
CA PHE A 805 -2.93 55.53 15.99
C PHE A 805 -4.09 55.22 16.95
N TYR A 806 -4.42 56.12 17.88
CA TYR A 806 -5.61 55.95 18.73
C TYR A 806 -6.92 56.34 18.03
N HIS A 807 -6.89 57.07 16.92
CA HIS A 807 -8.12 57.60 16.30
C HIS A 807 -8.82 56.66 15.31
N VAL A 808 -8.15 55.63 14.80
CA VAL A 808 -8.83 54.59 13.98
C VAL A 808 -9.50 53.53 14.86
N PHE A 809 -9.01 53.31 16.09
CA PHE A 809 -9.52 52.27 16.99
C PHE A 809 -10.56 52.75 18.02
N ILE A 810 -10.67 54.07 18.28
CA ILE A 810 -11.71 54.62 19.18
C ILE A 810 -13.08 54.81 18.49
N LEU A 811 -13.14 54.80 17.14
CA LEU A 811 -14.42 54.94 16.42
C LEU A 811 -15.19 53.60 16.22
N MET A 812 -14.72 52.48 16.78
CA MET A 812 -15.42 51.18 16.74
C MET A 812 -16.07 50.77 18.08
N TYR A 813 -16.08 51.67 19.07
CA TYR A 813 -16.76 51.49 20.36
C TYR A 813 -17.83 52.58 20.61
N LEU A 814 -18.60 52.92 19.56
CA LEU A 814 -19.88 53.62 19.65
C LEU A 814 -20.95 52.90 18.83
#